data_AF-A0AAV8G2N1-F1
#
_entry.id   AF-A0AAV8G2N1-F1
#
_cell.length_a   1.000
_cell.length_b   1.000
_cell.length_c   1.000
_cell.angle_alpha   90.00
_cell.angle_beta   90.00
_cell.angle_gamma   90.00
#
_symmetry.space_group_name_H-M   'P 1'
#
loop_
_entity.id
_entity.type
_entity.pdbx_description
1 polymer ?
#
loop_
_entity_poly.entity_id
_entity_poly.type
_entity_poly.pdbx_seq_one_letter_code
_entity_poly.pdbx_strand_id
1 'polypeptide(L)'
;MATRISSSSGVHLIQRRGPGALLLSSRSGPSWTASKPCFWIRRRRSGVALCCPEVGICPLLDLYKLYLIHSPDPFLPPFTLIILMMMCALQFANVSFSNVYISLALPILIPFIRCSSVLTSQGKWCQSLLPAAFFYLTATQILLDPALFRLLMKCASEVGYKVKRKCSKFLEEREIAGITTVSGSGSHEWESVPDIWRTSAQKYGDRVAVLDPYHDPPSKLTYKQLEEEILNFAEGLRQIGTLPEETISLFADNSSRWLVADQGIMVTGAINVVRGARSTDEELFQIYTHSESVGLIIDDPKFLKRLADSLIPRVKVRYVVLLWDDKLNASENVAMKDIPFYTYNEITELGKEKRHFLVESLDEGKRIEFEPIKPDDVATLMYTSGTSGMPKGVMLTHRNILHQINNLWEVVPCQVGDRFLSMLPSWHAYERACEYFIFTHGIEQVYTNVNYLKQDLKQYQPQYLISVPLVYETLYSSIQKQISASSTGRKLVALTLIKISLLYMEAKRIYEGKALSKNPREPPLFFCILDWLFVRLVAVTLFPLHFLAKKLLYSKIHSAIGISKAGISGGGSLPMHIDKFFEAIGVKVQNGYGLTETSPVAACRRPDCNVLGTVGPPIKHTEIKIVEIETGELVTDGSKGIVKIRGPQVMKGYYKNKTSTEAALDRDGWFNTGDIGWIAPKHAIGRSRLCGGMLVLEGRAKDTIVLTTGENVEPAEIEEAAMRSSLIQQIVVIGQDQRRLGAIVVPNKDEVISIFLEKKEELTNEKVLKLLNEEVRTWTAGCAFQIGPILVVDEPFTVDNGLMTPTMKVRRDKVTAQYSDQITNMYK
;
A
#
# COMPACT_ATOMS: atom_id res chain seq x y z
N MET A 1 -26.29 -20.61 -36.20
CA MET A 1 -27.07 -21.73 -36.79
C MET A 1 -27.73 -22.53 -35.67
N ALA A 2 -28.91 -23.11 -35.90
CA ALA A 2 -29.49 -24.16 -35.04
C ALA A 2 -28.76 -25.51 -35.32
N THR A 3 -28.89 -26.60 -34.56
CA THR A 3 -29.96 -27.14 -33.67
C THR A 3 -29.39 -27.72 -32.36
N ARG A 4 -30.08 -27.74 -31.19
CA ARG A 4 -31.28 -28.53 -30.78
C ARG A 4 -30.96 -30.05 -30.76
N ILE A 5 -31.04 -30.79 -29.63
CA ILE A 5 -32.28 -31.33 -28.98
C ILE A 5 -32.01 -31.95 -27.57
N SER A 6 -33.01 -31.88 -26.66
CA SER A 6 -33.32 -32.61 -25.37
C SER A 6 -32.23 -33.09 -24.39
N SER A 7 -32.32 -33.05 -23.04
CA SER A 7 -33.38 -32.74 -22.02
C SER A 7 -34.36 -33.84 -21.53
N SER A 8 -33.98 -34.60 -20.49
CA SER A 8 -34.83 -35.27 -19.45
C SER A 8 -33.91 -36.11 -18.51
N SER A 9 -34.24 -36.58 -17.30
CA SER A 9 -34.96 -36.09 -16.10
C SER A 9 -35.36 -37.33 -15.25
N GLY A 10 -34.91 -37.45 -14.00
CA GLY A 10 -35.19 -38.59 -13.09
C GLY A 10 -34.02 -38.79 -12.10
N VAL A 11 -34.07 -38.68 -10.76
CA VAL A 11 -35.06 -38.93 -9.67
C VAL A 11 -34.80 -40.26 -8.94
N HIS A 12 -34.96 -40.24 -7.60
CA HIS A 12 -34.68 -41.28 -6.58
C HIS A 12 -33.19 -41.54 -6.22
N LEU A 13 -32.84 -42.15 -5.07
CA LEU A 13 -33.19 -41.95 -3.64
C LEU A 13 -32.49 -43.06 -2.79
N ILE A 14 -32.38 -42.85 -1.47
CA ILE A 14 -32.35 -43.90 -0.40
C ILE A 14 -31.02 -44.66 -0.08
N GLN A 15 -30.53 -44.34 1.14
CA GLN A 15 -29.99 -45.19 2.23
C GLN A 15 -28.68 -46.01 2.14
N ARG A 16 -27.78 -45.65 3.07
CA ARG A 16 -27.15 -46.48 4.12
C ARG A 16 -27.14 -48.02 3.95
N ARG A 17 -25.96 -48.63 4.08
CA ARG A 17 -25.67 -49.71 5.06
C ARG A 17 -24.16 -49.94 5.24
N GLY A 18 -23.76 -50.25 6.47
CA GLY A 18 -22.62 -51.14 6.78
C GLY A 18 -23.19 -52.45 7.38
N PRO A 19 -22.45 -53.25 8.17
CA PRO A 19 -21.03 -53.12 8.57
C PRO A 19 -20.21 -54.39 8.22
N GLY A 20 -18.96 -54.48 8.71
CA GLY A 20 -18.18 -55.73 8.70
C GLY A 20 -16.86 -55.60 9.46
N ALA A 21 -16.50 -56.60 10.29
CA ALA A 21 -15.27 -56.64 11.06
C ALA A 21 -14.87 -58.10 11.36
N LEU A 22 -13.57 -58.40 11.47
CA LEU A 22 -13.01 -59.50 12.27
C LEU A 22 -11.47 -59.43 12.38
N LEU A 23 -10.87 -60.22 13.28
CA LEU A 23 -9.46 -60.19 13.69
C LEU A 23 -8.63 -61.34 13.11
N LEU A 24 -7.29 -61.26 13.25
CA LEU A 24 -6.35 -62.28 13.80
C LEU A 24 -4.93 -61.64 13.80
N SER A 25 -4.19 -61.52 14.92
CA SER A 25 -3.27 -62.48 15.55
C SER A 25 -1.96 -62.76 14.76
N SER A 26 -0.77 -62.99 15.32
CA SER A 26 -0.22 -62.82 16.71
C SER A 26 1.30 -63.17 16.72
N ARG A 27 2.00 -62.98 17.87
CA ARG A 27 3.37 -63.50 18.21
C ARG A 27 4.58 -62.87 17.49
N SER A 28 5.83 -62.90 17.99
CA SER A 28 6.37 -63.00 19.37
C SER A 28 7.91 -62.87 19.40
N GLY A 29 8.49 -62.31 20.47
CA GLY A 29 9.77 -62.82 21.04
C GLY A 29 10.98 -61.85 21.14
N PRO A 30 12.01 -62.16 21.98
CA PRO A 30 12.82 -61.12 22.65
C PRO A 30 14.35 -61.40 22.79
N SER A 31 15.14 -60.44 23.32
CA SER A 31 16.34 -60.56 24.22
C SER A 31 17.16 -59.25 24.25
N TRP A 32 17.59 -58.66 25.40
CA TRP A 32 18.77 -58.95 26.29
C TRP A 32 20.14 -58.74 25.57
N THR A 33 21.25 -58.19 26.11
CA THR A 33 21.81 -57.78 27.45
C THR A 33 23.06 -56.87 27.18
N ALA A 34 23.79 -56.19 28.09
CA ALA A 34 23.59 -55.42 29.36
C ALA A 34 24.97 -54.94 29.93
N SER A 35 25.02 -54.32 31.13
CA SER A 35 26.21 -54.04 32.01
C SER A 35 27.09 -52.78 31.71
N LYS A 36 27.85 -52.12 32.63
CA LYS A 36 27.82 -51.74 34.10
C LYS A 36 29.19 -51.05 34.47
N PRO A 37 29.53 -50.58 35.71
CA PRO A 37 28.84 -49.74 36.73
C PRO A 37 29.80 -48.66 37.40
N CYS A 38 29.49 -48.23 38.65
CA CYS A 38 30.29 -47.49 39.68
C CYS A 38 30.10 -45.95 39.79
N PHE A 39 30.02 -45.28 40.98
CA PHE A 39 29.91 -45.63 42.43
C PHE A 39 29.17 -44.45 43.17
N TRP A 40 28.12 -44.66 44.00
CA TRP A 40 28.09 -44.54 45.50
C TRP A 40 28.27 -43.12 46.15
N ILE A 41 27.50 -42.60 47.14
CA ILE A 41 26.23 -42.99 47.87
C ILE A 41 25.55 -41.83 48.66
N ARG A 42 24.20 -41.93 48.83
CA ARG A 42 23.35 -41.54 50.02
C ARG A 42 23.14 -40.03 50.37
N ARG A 43 22.05 -39.61 51.07
CA ARG A 43 21.07 -40.35 51.92
C ARG A 43 19.65 -39.73 52.05
N ARG A 44 18.58 -40.49 51.67
CA ARG A 44 17.16 -40.51 52.20
C ARG A 44 16.30 -39.22 52.08
N ARG A 45 14.95 -39.23 52.00
CA ARG A 45 13.80 -40.21 51.97
C ARG A 45 12.67 -39.52 51.13
N SER A 46 12.05 -40.04 50.06
CA SER A 46 11.04 -41.13 49.90
C SER A 46 9.73 -40.95 50.68
N GLY A 47 8.50 -41.04 50.14
CA GLY A 47 7.99 -41.43 48.79
C GLY A 47 6.62 -40.75 48.48
N VAL A 48 5.98 -40.79 47.27
CA VAL A 48 5.62 -41.88 46.32
C VAL A 48 4.38 -42.69 46.78
N ALA A 49 3.30 -42.95 46.00
CA ALA A 49 2.73 -42.42 44.73
C ALA A 49 1.33 -43.08 44.45
N LEU A 50 0.66 -42.75 43.32
CA LEU A 50 -0.13 -43.64 42.38
C LEU A 50 -1.53 -43.16 41.90
N CYS A 51 -1.68 -43.12 40.57
CA CYS A 51 -2.83 -43.44 39.69
C CYS A 51 -4.21 -42.74 39.72
N CYS A 52 -4.80 -42.63 38.52
CA CYS A 52 -6.16 -42.16 38.19
C CYS A 52 -7.23 -43.27 38.29
N PRO A 53 -8.51 -42.97 37.99
CA PRO A 53 -9.00 -43.26 36.63
C PRO A 53 -9.97 -42.22 36.00
N GLU A 54 -10.28 -42.45 34.72
CA GLU A 54 -11.34 -41.83 33.87
C GLU A 54 -12.77 -42.19 34.35
N VAL A 55 -13.93 -41.71 33.84
CA VAL A 55 -14.39 -40.87 32.68
C VAL A 55 -15.66 -40.08 33.16
N GLY A 56 -16.16 -39.01 32.50
CA GLY A 56 -17.58 -38.62 32.72
C GLY A 56 -18.20 -37.24 32.38
N ILE A 57 -17.82 -36.54 31.30
CA ILE A 57 -18.55 -35.45 30.57
C ILE A 57 -19.85 -34.84 31.20
N CYS A 58 -19.84 -33.54 31.58
CA CYS A 58 -20.61 -32.44 30.92
C CYS A 58 -20.38 -31.05 31.61
N PRO A 59 -20.48 -29.87 30.94
CA PRO A 59 -19.96 -28.59 31.47
C PRO A 59 -20.96 -27.40 31.59
N LEU A 60 -20.72 -26.48 32.54
CA LEU A 60 -21.14 -25.06 32.49
C LEU A 60 -20.40 -24.17 33.53
N LEU A 61 -20.28 -22.88 33.21
CA LEU A 61 -19.59 -21.74 33.86
C LEU A 61 -19.40 -21.79 35.40
N ASP A 62 -18.26 -21.41 35.99
CA ASP A 62 -17.55 -20.11 36.01
C ASP A 62 -18.34 -18.92 36.60
N LEU A 63 -18.02 -18.52 37.85
CA LEU A 63 -17.99 -17.13 38.40
C LEU A 63 -17.87 -17.08 39.95
N TYR A 64 -16.85 -17.72 40.55
CA TYR A 64 -16.61 -17.61 42.01
C TYR A 64 -15.14 -17.69 42.47
N LYS A 65 -14.16 -17.62 41.55
CA LYS A 65 -12.71 -17.73 41.86
C LYS A 65 -11.96 -16.40 41.95
N LEU A 66 -12.69 -15.28 41.85
CA LEU A 66 -12.19 -13.92 42.08
C LEU A 66 -13.21 -13.20 42.95
N TYR A 67 -12.86 -12.90 44.22
CA TYR A 67 -12.63 -11.51 44.66
C TYR A 67 -12.16 -11.37 46.12
N LEU A 68 -12.64 -12.20 47.08
CA LEU A 68 -12.53 -11.88 48.52
C LEU A 68 -11.97 -12.99 49.44
N ILE A 69 -10.65 -13.04 49.59
CA ILE A 69 -9.93 -13.45 50.82
C ILE A 69 -8.68 -12.55 50.94
N HIS A 70 -8.86 -11.29 51.35
CA HIS A 70 -8.71 -10.77 52.72
C HIS A 70 -7.26 -10.49 53.17
N SER A 71 -6.95 -9.19 53.25
CA SER A 71 -5.73 -8.63 53.86
C SER A 71 -5.91 -8.37 55.37
N PRO A 72 -4.81 -8.32 56.16
CA PRO A 72 -4.79 -7.66 57.46
C PRO A 72 -4.57 -6.14 57.32
N ASP A 73 -5.13 -5.37 58.25
CA ASP A 73 -5.13 -3.90 58.34
C ASP A 73 -3.90 -3.38 59.17
N PRO A 74 -3.56 -2.06 59.21
CA PRO A 74 -4.39 -1.04 59.87
C PRO A 74 -4.46 0.35 59.19
N PHE A 75 -5.65 0.86 58.83
CA PHE A 75 -6.05 2.27 59.08
C PHE A 75 -7.54 2.65 58.80
N LEU A 76 -8.49 2.06 59.54
CA LEU A 76 -9.72 2.70 60.08
C LEU A 76 -10.78 3.32 59.09
N PRO A 77 -12.01 3.73 59.54
CA PRO A 77 -13.22 3.29 58.83
C PRO A 77 -14.25 4.38 58.45
N PRO A 78 -15.23 4.04 57.59
CA PRO A 78 -16.55 4.66 57.64
C PRO A 78 -17.73 3.66 57.66
N PHE A 79 -18.86 4.14 58.18
CA PHE A 79 -20.05 3.38 58.57
C PHE A 79 -20.77 2.58 57.47
N THR A 80 -21.00 1.29 57.76
CA THR A 80 -22.20 0.48 57.47
C THR A 80 -22.70 0.38 56.01
N LEU A 81 -22.64 -0.77 55.33
CA LEU A 81 -23.13 -2.12 55.73
C LEU A 81 -24.65 -2.22 56.02
N ILE A 82 -25.43 -1.12 55.98
CA ILE A 82 -26.88 -1.15 56.23
C ILE A 82 -27.69 -1.35 54.93
N ILE A 83 -27.35 -0.62 53.85
CA ILE A 83 -28.15 -0.64 52.61
C ILE A 83 -28.14 -2.02 51.93
N LEU A 84 -26.98 -2.70 51.88
CA LEU A 84 -26.90 -4.06 51.32
C LEU A 84 -27.66 -5.11 52.17
N MET A 85 -27.87 -4.88 53.47
CA MET A 85 -28.69 -5.78 54.29
C MET A 85 -30.19 -5.51 54.14
N MET A 86 -30.60 -4.30 53.75
CA MET A 86 -32.02 -3.96 53.57
C MET A 86 -32.61 -4.41 52.22
N MET A 87 -31.82 -4.46 51.14
CA MET A 87 -32.36 -4.82 49.82
C MET A 87 -32.41 -6.33 49.52
N CYS A 88 -31.72 -7.17 50.30
CA CYS A 88 -31.87 -8.63 50.23
C CYS A 88 -33.08 -9.18 51.02
N ALA A 89 -33.90 -8.31 51.63
CA ALA A 89 -34.93 -8.70 52.61
C ALA A 89 -36.39 -8.62 52.11
N LEU A 90 -36.65 -8.16 50.87
CA LEU A 90 -38.01 -8.01 50.32
C LEU A 90 -38.15 -8.54 48.88
N GLN A 91 -38.05 -9.85 48.71
CA GLN A 91 -38.43 -10.51 47.45
C GLN A 91 -39.15 -11.86 47.64
N PHE A 92 -39.99 -11.99 48.69
CA PHE A 92 -40.90 -13.13 48.85
C PHE A 92 -42.25 -12.71 49.46
N ALA A 93 -43.15 -12.21 48.61
CA ALA A 93 -44.59 -12.19 48.86
C ALA A 93 -45.35 -12.22 47.52
N ASN A 94 -46.13 -13.27 47.27
CA ASN A 94 -47.06 -13.30 46.14
C ASN A 94 -48.25 -12.37 46.42
N VAL A 95 -48.73 -11.65 45.39
CA VAL A 95 -50.16 -11.56 45.01
C VAL A 95 -50.29 -10.75 43.71
N SER A 96 -51.24 -11.14 42.86
CA SER A 96 -51.62 -10.42 41.64
C SER A 96 -52.70 -9.39 41.95
N PHE A 97 -52.76 -8.25 41.24
CA PHE A 97 -54.01 -7.82 40.58
C PHE A 97 -53.80 -6.70 39.53
N SER A 98 -54.78 -6.58 38.65
CA SER A 98 -54.83 -5.77 37.43
C SER A 98 -55.01 -4.25 37.62
N ASN A 99 -54.73 -3.50 36.54
CA ASN A 99 -55.34 -2.24 36.07
C ASN A 99 -56.20 -1.40 37.05
N VAL A 100 -55.87 -0.10 37.16
CA VAL A 100 -56.83 1.02 36.94
C VAL A 100 -56.07 2.34 36.69
N TYR A 101 -56.76 3.33 36.12
CA TYR A 101 -56.25 4.62 35.61
C TYR A 101 -56.87 5.81 36.41
N ILE A 102 -56.45 7.05 36.07
CA ILE A 102 -57.16 8.34 36.27
C ILE A 102 -56.98 9.14 37.60
N SER A 103 -56.89 10.48 37.43
CA SER A 103 -57.07 11.60 38.38
C SER A 103 -56.00 11.86 39.47
N LEU A 104 -55.74 13.09 39.98
CA LEU A 104 -55.94 14.52 39.62
C LEU A 104 -56.10 15.29 40.96
N ALA A 105 -55.24 16.28 41.29
CA ALA A 105 -55.57 17.56 41.98
C ALA A 105 -54.34 18.31 42.56
N LEU A 106 -54.26 19.62 42.27
CA LEU A 106 -53.64 20.71 43.09
C LEU A 106 -54.77 21.37 43.94
N PRO A 107 -54.59 22.45 44.77
CA PRO A 107 -53.45 23.38 45.03
C PRO A 107 -52.84 23.25 46.47
N ILE A 108 -52.40 24.21 47.33
CA ILE A 108 -52.71 25.63 47.72
C ILE A 108 -51.41 26.44 48.05
N LEU A 109 -51.54 27.74 48.36
CA LEU A 109 -50.54 28.82 48.52
C LEU A 109 -49.86 28.96 49.91
N ILE A 110 -48.56 29.37 49.89
CA ILE A 110 -47.92 30.58 50.50
C ILE A 110 -48.61 31.21 51.74
N PRO A 111 -47.93 31.34 52.92
CA PRO A 111 -47.15 32.58 53.30
C PRO A 111 -45.98 32.36 54.34
N PHE A 112 -45.11 33.30 54.82
CA PHE A 112 -44.59 34.64 54.41
C PHE A 112 -43.28 35.05 55.15
N ILE A 113 -42.45 35.91 54.51
CA ILE A 113 -41.64 37.08 54.99
C ILE A 113 -41.15 37.18 56.47
N ARG A 114 -39.83 37.41 56.72
CA ARG A 114 -39.23 38.74 57.11
C ARG A 114 -37.67 38.79 57.19
N CYS A 115 -37.14 40.03 57.20
CA CYS A 115 -35.74 40.51 57.35
C CYS A 115 -34.77 40.19 56.17
N SER A 116 -34.13 41.14 55.47
CA SER A 116 -33.36 42.37 55.82
C SER A 116 -31.89 42.08 56.19
N SER A 117 -30.86 42.82 55.71
CA SER A 117 -30.74 43.81 54.61
C SER A 117 -29.29 44.32 54.50
N VAL A 118 -28.73 44.51 53.29
CA VAL A 118 -27.70 45.53 52.92
C VAL A 118 -27.39 45.42 51.41
N LEU A 119 -27.09 46.55 50.75
CA LEU A 119 -26.55 46.60 49.38
C LEU A 119 -25.13 47.15 49.36
N THR A 120 -24.31 46.64 48.43
CA THR A 120 -23.32 47.45 47.70
C THR A 120 -23.40 47.12 46.21
N SER A 121 -23.18 48.11 45.36
CA SER A 121 -23.28 48.05 43.89
C SER A 121 -22.06 47.36 43.25
N GLN A 122 -22.11 46.75 42.05
CA GLN A 122 -23.07 46.81 40.94
C GLN A 122 -23.30 45.41 40.30
N GLY A 123 -24.42 45.18 39.60
CA GLY A 123 -24.44 44.29 38.42
C GLY A 123 -24.53 42.76 38.57
N LYS A 124 -25.63 42.25 39.15
CA LYS A 124 -26.43 41.06 38.72
C LYS A 124 -25.82 40.10 37.66
N TRP A 125 -25.86 38.76 37.77
CA TRP A 125 -26.57 37.82 38.67
C TRP A 125 -25.78 36.50 38.81
N CYS A 126 -26.00 35.74 39.89
CA CYS A 126 -25.48 34.37 40.05
C CYS A 126 -26.33 33.32 39.31
N GLN A 127 -25.69 32.25 38.84
CA GLN A 127 -26.34 30.96 38.57
C GLN A 127 -25.94 29.95 39.65
N SER A 128 -26.91 29.32 40.31
CA SER A 128 -26.69 28.04 41.02
C SER A 128 -28.01 27.32 41.32
N LEU A 129 -28.08 26.06 40.91
CA LEU A 129 -28.94 24.99 41.44
C LEU A 129 -30.48 25.16 41.34
N LEU A 130 -31.05 24.56 40.30
CA LEU A 130 -32.34 23.87 40.37
C LEU A 130 -32.16 22.48 39.72
N PRO A 131 -32.22 21.36 40.47
CA PRO A 131 -31.72 20.07 40.00
C PRO A 131 -32.78 19.11 39.40
N ALA A 132 -32.28 18.14 38.63
CA ALA A 132 -32.79 16.76 38.54
C ALA A 132 -34.28 16.50 38.12
N ALA A 133 -34.96 17.42 37.45
CA ALA A 133 -36.35 17.23 37.00
C ALA A 133 -36.56 17.03 35.48
N PHE A 134 -35.49 16.98 34.66
CA PHE A 134 -35.59 17.03 33.19
C PHE A 134 -35.03 15.80 32.44
N PHE A 135 -34.64 14.72 33.15
CA PHE A 135 -33.93 13.57 32.56
C PHE A 135 -34.78 12.31 32.32
N TYR A 136 -36.11 12.41 32.46
CA TYR A 136 -37.05 11.29 32.26
C TYR A 136 -38.21 11.64 31.32
N LEU A 137 -37.88 12.07 30.10
CA LEU A 137 -38.80 12.13 28.96
C LEU A 137 -38.07 11.76 27.66
N THR A 138 -38.12 10.47 27.32
CA THR A 138 -38.06 9.91 25.96
C THR A 138 -37.19 10.64 24.92
N ALA A 139 -35.87 10.42 24.97
CA ALA A 139 -34.94 10.74 23.88
C ALA A 139 -35.36 10.15 22.51
N THR A 140 -36.15 9.08 22.51
CA THR A 140 -36.78 8.47 21.34
C THR A 140 -37.84 9.33 20.64
N GLN A 141 -38.52 10.25 21.34
CA GLN A 141 -39.51 11.13 20.70
C GLN A 141 -38.85 12.36 20.06
N ILE A 142 -37.78 12.87 20.66
CA ILE A 142 -37.01 14.03 20.14
C ILE A 142 -36.32 13.69 18.80
N LEU A 143 -35.95 12.42 18.58
CA LEU A 143 -35.38 11.91 17.33
C LEU A 143 -36.41 11.54 16.25
N LEU A 144 -37.72 11.57 16.56
CA LEU A 144 -38.79 11.15 15.65
C LEU A 144 -39.73 12.28 15.22
N ASP A 145 -39.55 13.51 15.73
CA ASP A 145 -40.30 14.69 15.33
C ASP A 145 -39.43 15.67 14.50
N PRO A 146 -39.66 15.79 13.18
CA PRO A 146 -38.93 16.73 12.32
C PRO A 146 -39.12 18.21 12.67
N ALA A 147 -40.16 18.59 13.42
CA ALA A 147 -40.34 19.95 13.92
C ALA A 147 -39.47 20.20 15.17
N LEU A 148 -39.44 19.25 16.12
CA LEU A 148 -38.59 19.36 17.31
C LEU A 148 -37.09 19.31 16.96
N PHE A 149 -36.69 18.48 16.01
CA PHE A 149 -35.30 18.46 15.51
C PHE A 149 -34.90 19.80 14.86
N ARG A 150 -35.79 20.41 14.06
CA ARG A 150 -35.58 21.77 13.52
C ARG A 150 -35.52 22.82 14.63
N LEU A 151 -36.33 22.69 15.67
CA LEU A 151 -36.30 23.60 16.82
C LEU A 151 -34.98 23.49 17.59
N LEU A 152 -34.46 22.27 17.81
CA LEU A 152 -33.16 22.03 18.41
C LEU A 152 -32.01 22.57 17.56
N MET A 153 -32.04 22.39 16.24
CA MET A 153 -31.06 23.03 15.33
C MET A 153 -31.14 24.56 15.40
N LYS A 154 -32.34 25.13 15.60
CA LYS A 154 -32.51 26.58 15.80
C LYS A 154 -31.92 27.04 17.13
N CYS A 155 -32.23 26.36 18.24
CA CYS A 155 -31.63 26.66 19.54
C CYS A 155 -30.10 26.43 19.55
N ALA A 156 -29.58 25.48 18.79
CA ALA A 156 -28.14 25.27 18.60
C ALA A 156 -27.47 26.37 17.76
N SER A 157 -28.22 27.14 16.96
CA SER A 157 -27.71 28.37 16.33
C SER A 157 -27.70 29.58 17.27
N GLU A 158 -28.48 29.56 18.37
CA GLU A 158 -28.51 30.61 19.39
C GLU A 158 -27.52 30.31 20.55
N VAL A 159 -27.34 29.03 20.91
CA VAL A 159 -26.29 28.56 21.82
C VAL A 159 -25.00 28.34 21.02
N GLY A 160 -24.20 29.40 20.91
CA GLY A 160 -23.06 29.52 19.99
C GLY A 160 -21.94 28.48 20.10
N TYR A 161 -22.20 27.26 19.62
CA TYR A 161 -21.19 26.26 19.29
C TYR A 161 -20.34 26.77 18.13
N LYS A 162 -19.07 27.09 18.40
CA LYS A 162 -18.08 27.33 17.34
C LYS A 162 -17.87 26.05 16.55
N VAL A 163 -18.20 26.06 15.26
CA VAL A 163 -17.75 25.01 14.35
C VAL A 163 -16.27 25.22 14.09
N LYS A 164 -15.44 24.27 14.52
CA LYS A 164 -14.03 24.20 14.15
C LYS A 164 -13.90 23.65 12.73
N ARG A 165 -13.26 24.39 11.83
CA ARG A 165 -12.93 23.95 10.47
C ARG A 165 -11.42 23.82 10.35
N LYS A 166 -10.90 22.61 10.17
CA LYS A 166 -9.53 22.48 9.65
C LYS A 166 -9.49 22.87 8.19
N CYS A 167 -8.41 23.52 7.78
CA CYS A 167 -8.26 24.07 6.44
C CYS A 167 -6.82 24.00 5.91
N SER A 168 -6.68 23.89 4.59
CA SER A 168 -5.40 24.09 3.90
C SER A 168 -5.12 25.59 3.79
N LYS A 169 -4.03 26.02 4.45
CA LYS A 169 -3.68 27.42 4.68
C LYS A 169 -3.54 28.22 3.38
N PHE A 170 -2.94 27.63 2.35
CA PHE A 170 -2.79 28.29 1.05
C PHE A 170 -3.98 28.02 0.14
N LEU A 171 -4.55 26.81 0.10
CA LEU A 171 -5.65 26.49 -0.82
C LEU A 171 -6.93 27.28 -0.52
N GLU A 172 -7.28 27.38 0.76
CA GLU A 172 -8.49 28.06 1.22
C GLU A 172 -8.22 29.53 1.59
N GLU A 173 -7.02 30.06 1.31
CA GLU A 173 -6.61 31.45 1.58
C GLU A 173 -7.67 32.47 1.12
N ARG A 174 -8.26 32.27 -0.07
CA ARG A 174 -9.32 33.14 -0.62
C ARG A 174 -10.61 33.14 0.19
N GLU A 175 -10.96 32.03 0.83
CA GLU A 175 -12.15 31.92 1.69
C GLU A 175 -11.87 32.44 3.12
N ILE A 176 -10.59 32.39 3.54
CA ILE A 176 -10.14 32.77 4.89
C ILE A 176 -9.77 34.26 5.00
N ALA A 177 -9.34 34.89 3.89
CA ALA A 177 -8.82 36.26 3.87
C ALA A 177 -9.85 37.35 4.22
N GLY A 178 -11.16 37.06 4.13
CA GLY A 178 -12.22 37.97 4.61
C GLY A 178 -12.39 37.98 6.13
N ILE A 179 -11.77 37.03 6.85
CA ILE A 179 -12.11 36.69 8.25
C ILE A 179 -10.95 36.97 9.20
N THR A 180 -9.70 36.80 8.74
CA THR A 180 -8.52 36.81 9.63
C THR A 180 -7.41 37.73 9.14
N THR A 181 -6.92 38.59 10.03
CA THR A 181 -5.62 39.24 9.88
C THR A 181 -4.52 38.20 10.11
N VAL A 182 -4.13 37.47 9.06
CA VAL A 182 -3.07 36.46 9.11
C VAL A 182 -1.72 37.14 9.36
N SER A 183 -1.36 37.29 10.63
CA SER A 183 -0.09 37.84 11.11
C SER A 183 1.04 36.83 10.98
N GLY A 184 1.33 36.41 9.74
CA GLY A 184 2.36 35.44 9.41
C GLY A 184 3.25 35.93 8.27
N SER A 185 4.41 36.48 8.60
CA SER A 185 5.37 36.97 7.61
C SER A 185 6.29 35.87 7.07
N GLY A 186 6.33 35.67 5.75
CA GLY A 186 7.60 35.42 5.06
C GLY A 186 8.06 33.98 4.84
N SER A 187 7.18 32.99 4.63
CA SER A 187 7.56 31.74 3.98
C SER A 187 6.60 31.34 2.85
N HIS A 188 7.15 30.96 1.69
CA HIS A 188 6.42 30.37 0.55
C HIS A 188 6.47 28.83 0.60
N GLU A 189 6.54 28.25 1.80
CA GLU A 189 6.70 26.81 2.03
C GLU A 189 5.35 26.18 2.38
N TRP A 190 4.99 25.09 1.69
CA TRP A 190 3.74 24.37 1.91
C TRP A 190 3.72 23.69 3.30
N GLU A 191 2.61 23.79 4.02
CA GLU A 191 2.45 23.20 5.36
C GLU A 191 1.62 21.90 5.31
N SER A 192 0.70 21.82 4.35
CA SER A 192 -0.18 20.68 4.06
C SER A 192 -0.08 20.27 2.58
N VAL A 193 -0.36 19.01 2.27
CA VAL A 193 -0.29 18.51 0.87
C VAL A 193 -1.22 19.29 -0.09
N PRO A 194 -2.46 19.64 0.27
CA PRO A 194 -3.34 20.39 -0.64
C PRO A 194 -2.87 21.82 -0.97
N ASP A 195 -1.92 22.40 -0.23
CA ASP A 195 -1.37 23.74 -0.53
C ASP A 195 -0.70 23.81 -1.91
N ILE A 196 -0.30 22.66 -2.49
CA ILE A 196 0.30 22.59 -3.82
C ILE A 196 -0.64 23.14 -4.91
N TRP A 197 -1.92 22.77 -4.88
CA TRP A 197 -2.88 23.05 -5.96
C TRP A 197 -3.08 24.54 -6.17
N ARG A 198 -3.11 25.31 -5.07
CA ARG A 198 -3.17 26.77 -5.09
C ARG A 198 -2.06 27.37 -5.94
N THR A 199 -0.83 26.96 -5.65
CA THR A 199 0.36 27.50 -6.29
C THR A 199 0.52 27.00 -7.72
N SER A 200 0.07 25.78 -8.03
CA SER A 200 0.03 25.25 -9.39
C SER A 200 -1.03 25.93 -10.25
N ALA A 201 -2.24 26.17 -9.72
CA ALA A 201 -3.28 26.91 -10.43
C ALA A 201 -2.91 28.39 -10.65
N GLN A 202 -2.24 29.04 -9.69
CA GLN A 202 -1.69 30.39 -9.87
C GLN A 202 -0.61 30.45 -10.98
N LYS A 203 0.23 29.42 -11.13
CA LYS A 203 1.33 29.39 -12.12
C LYS A 203 0.91 28.86 -13.49
N TYR A 204 -0.05 27.95 -13.53
CA TYR A 204 -0.34 27.09 -14.69
C TYR A 204 -1.84 26.96 -15.02
N GLY A 205 -2.70 27.78 -14.42
CA GLY A 205 -4.17 27.59 -14.36
C GLY A 205 -4.89 27.21 -15.65
N ASP A 206 -4.51 27.78 -16.80
CA ASP A 206 -5.12 27.51 -18.11
C ASP A 206 -4.52 26.28 -18.85
N ARG A 207 -3.43 25.72 -18.34
CA ARG A 207 -2.84 24.48 -18.89
C ARG A 207 -3.68 23.29 -18.45
N VAL A 208 -3.79 22.29 -19.32
CA VAL A 208 -4.33 20.96 -18.96
C VAL A 208 -3.43 20.35 -17.88
N ALA A 209 -4.03 19.99 -16.75
CA ALA A 209 -3.38 19.21 -15.70
C ALA A 209 -3.60 17.72 -15.96
N VAL A 210 -4.86 17.33 -16.21
CA VAL A 210 -5.29 15.94 -16.29
C VAL A 210 -6.07 15.68 -17.57
N LEU A 211 -5.76 14.57 -18.23
CA LEU A 211 -6.56 13.93 -19.26
C LEU A 211 -6.87 12.48 -18.84
N ASP A 212 -8.14 12.14 -18.78
CA ASP A 212 -8.64 10.84 -18.35
C ASP A 212 -9.59 10.28 -19.42
N PRO A 213 -9.03 9.65 -20.48
CA PRO A 213 -9.78 9.26 -21.68
C PRO A 213 -10.57 7.95 -21.52
N TYR A 214 -10.47 7.27 -20.38
CA TYR A 214 -11.07 5.95 -20.12
C TYR A 214 -12.10 5.93 -18.97
N HIS A 215 -12.20 7.01 -18.19
CA HIS A 215 -13.34 7.27 -17.33
C HIS A 215 -14.62 7.52 -18.17
N ASP A 216 -15.80 7.34 -17.56
CA ASP A 216 -17.09 7.63 -18.20
C ASP A 216 -17.93 8.59 -17.33
N PRO A 217 -18.19 9.84 -17.77
CA PRO A 217 -17.70 10.45 -19.00
C PRO A 217 -16.17 10.69 -18.97
N PRO A 218 -15.48 10.71 -20.12
CA PRO A 218 -14.06 11.05 -20.19
C PRO A 218 -13.79 12.46 -19.67
N SER A 219 -12.76 12.62 -18.84
CA SER A 219 -12.46 13.89 -18.16
C SER A 219 -11.22 14.59 -18.74
N LYS A 220 -11.25 15.92 -18.71
CA LYS A 220 -10.11 16.78 -19.07
C LYS A 220 -10.19 18.07 -18.27
N LEU A 221 -9.25 18.27 -17.36
CA LEU A 221 -9.25 19.39 -16.42
C LEU A 221 -7.98 20.24 -16.60
N THR A 222 -8.13 21.56 -16.62
CA THR A 222 -7.00 22.48 -16.42
C THR A 222 -6.58 22.53 -14.95
N TYR A 223 -5.39 23.08 -14.66
CA TYR A 223 -4.93 23.28 -13.28
C TYR A 223 -5.91 24.08 -12.42
N LYS A 224 -6.54 25.11 -13.00
CA LYS A 224 -7.58 25.89 -12.33
C LYS A 224 -8.86 25.08 -12.09
N GLN A 225 -9.31 24.31 -13.09
CA GLN A 225 -10.50 23.47 -12.92
C GLN A 225 -10.28 22.37 -11.88
N LEU A 226 -9.07 21.80 -11.81
CA LEU A 226 -8.70 20.81 -10.79
C LEU A 226 -8.64 21.41 -9.38
N GLU A 227 -8.12 22.64 -9.22
CA GLU A 227 -8.22 23.42 -7.96
C GLU A 227 -9.69 23.62 -7.55
N GLU A 228 -10.54 24.07 -8.49
CA GLU A 228 -11.96 24.32 -8.25
C GLU A 228 -12.73 23.03 -7.89
N GLU A 229 -12.43 21.90 -8.53
CA GLU A 229 -13.03 20.59 -8.25
C GLU A 229 -12.60 19.99 -6.90
N ILE A 230 -11.32 20.09 -6.54
CA ILE A 230 -10.81 19.64 -5.22
C ILE A 230 -11.51 20.40 -4.09
N LEU A 231 -11.62 21.74 -4.22
CA LEU A 231 -12.34 22.57 -3.26
C LEU A 231 -13.86 22.32 -3.28
N ASN A 232 -14.45 21.98 -4.44
CA ASN A 232 -15.88 21.62 -4.54
C ASN A 232 -16.12 20.34 -3.71
N PHE A 233 -15.34 19.29 -3.98
CA PHE A 233 -15.49 18.00 -3.32
C PHE A 233 -15.24 18.10 -1.80
N ALA A 234 -14.23 18.88 -1.38
CA ALA A 234 -13.93 19.13 0.03
C ALA A 234 -15.10 19.78 0.79
N GLU A 235 -15.70 20.84 0.23
CA GLU A 235 -16.83 21.49 0.91
C GLU A 235 -18.07 20.60 0.88
N GLY A 236 -18.33 19.86 -0.21
CA GLY A 236 -19.40 18.86 -0.27
C GLY A 236 -19.27 17.80 0.84
N LEU A 237 -18.06 17.29 1.08
CA LEU A 237 -17.76 16.38 2.19
C LEU A 237 -18.06 16.99 3.57
N ARG A 238 -17.69 18.25 3.82
CA ARG A 238 -18.02 18.95 5.08
C ARG A 238 -19.53 19.08 5.27
N GLN A 239 -20.26 19.40 4.20
CA GLN A 239 -21.70 19.67 4.24
C GLN A 239 -22.54 18.39 4.47
N ILE A 240 -22.05 17.21 4.08
CA ILE A 240 -22.62 15.90 4.47
C ILE A 240 -22.14 15.39 5.84
N GLY A 241 -21.36 16.20 6.58
CA GLY A 241 -20.96 15.93 7.95
C GLY A 241 -19.62 15.20 8.12
N THR A 242 -18.64 15.43 7.24
CA THR A 242 -17.23 15.10 7.52
C THR A 242 -16.65 16.05 8.56
N LEU A 243 -15.99 15.52 9.59
CA LEU A 243 -15.25 16.31 10.57
C LEU A 243 -13.72 16.11 10.41
N PRO A 244 -12.89 17.09 10.82
CA PRO A 244 -11.45 16.92 10.87
C PRO A 244 -11.02 15.73 11.74
N GLU A 245 -9.86 15.15 11.40
CA GLU A 245 -9.23 14.00 12.09
C GLU A 245 -10.01 12.68 12.02
N GLU A 246 -11.23 12.66 11.49
CA GLU A 246 -11.96 11.42 11.16
C GLU A 246 -11.31 10.69 9.96
N THR A 247 -11.46 9.37 9.91
CA THR A 247 -11.01 8.52 8.81
C THR A 247 -12.09 8.34 7.75
N ILE A 248 -11.71 8.46 6.47
CA ILE A 248 -12.60 8.19 5.31
C ILE A 248 -11.94 7.12 4.44
N SER A 249 -12.66 6.05 4.13
CA SER A 249 -12.18 5.02 3.20
C SER A 249 -12.40 5.43 1.75
N LEU A 250 -11.32 5.59 0.99
CA LEU A 250 -11.34 5.75 -0.47
C LEU A 250 -10.96 4.41 -1.10
N PHE A 251 -11.98 3.67 -1.53
CA PHE A 251 -11.84 2.37 -2.18
C PHE A 251 -12.08 2.53 -3.69
N ALA A 252 -10.99 2.73 -4.45
CA ALA A 252 -11.04 2.99 -5.89
C ALA A 252 -9.68 2.78 -6.58
N ASP A 253 -9.71 2.39 -7.85
CA ASP A 253 -8.58 2.41 -8.78
C ASP A 253 -8.45 3.80 -9.46
N ASN A 254 -7.60 3.95 -10.48
CA ASN A 254 -7.21 5.27 -11.00
C ASN A 254 -8.31 5.98 -11.79
N SER A 255 -8.53 7.25 -11.44
CA SER A 255 -9.22 8.23 -12.26
C SER A 255 -8.84 9.65 -11.84
N SER A 256 -9.13 10.61 -12.70
CA SER A 256 -9.19 12.04 -12.37
C SER A 256 -10.03 12.34 -11.11
N ARG A 257 -11.11 11.57 -10.90
CA ARG A 257 -12.01 11.69 -9.75
C ARG A 257 -11.44 11.08 -8.47
N TRP A 258 -10.62 10.04 -8.58
CA TRP A 258 -9.84 9.51 -7.45
C TRP A 258 -8.95 10.60 -6.85
N LEU A 259 -8.22 11.33 -7.71
CA LEU A 259 -7.34 12.43 -7.30
C LEU A 259 -8.11 13.59 -6.63
N VAL A 260 -9.26 13.95 -7.20
CA VAL A 260 -10.14 14.98 -6.59
C VAL A 260 -10.65 14.55 -5.22
N ALA A 261 -11.11 13.30 -5.08
CA ALA A 261 -11.62 12.79 -3.80
C ALA A 261 -10.51 12.65 -2.74
N ASP A 262 -9.34 12.16 -3.13
CA ASP A 262 -8.15 12.04 -2.29
C ASP A 262 -7.75 13.38 -1.67
N GLN A 263 -7.63 14.41 -2.50
CA GLN A 263 -7.27 15.75 -2.06
C GLN A 263 -8.43 16.43 -1.32
N GLY A 264 -9.67 16.23 -1.77
CA GLY A 264 -10.86 16.73 -1.11
C GLY A 264 -10.98 16.26 0.34
N ILE A 265 -10.70 14.98 0.62
CA ILE A 265 -10.59 14.43 1.99
C ILE A 265 -9.53 15.22 2.79
N MET A 266 -8.31 15.34 2.27
CA MET A 266 -7.22 16.04 2.97
C MET A 266 -7.55 17.51 3.28
N VAL A 267 -8.24 18.23 2.39
CA VAL A 267 -8.65 19.63 2.59
C VAL A 267 -9.64 19.78 3.75
N THR A 268 -10.49 18.79 4.02
CA THR A 268 -11.35 18.81 5.23
C THR A 268 -10.57 18.64 6.54
N GLY A 269 -9.29 18.26 6.46
CA GLY A 269 -8.49 17.83 7.62
C GLY A 269 -8.79 16.40 8.09
N ALA A 270 -9.58 15.64 7.33
CA ALA A 270 -9.82 14.21 7.55
C ALA A 270 -8.70 13.35 6.96
N ILE A 271 -8.58 12.11 7.45
CA ILE A 271 -7.50 11.17 7.12
C ILE A 271 -7.96 10.24 6.00
N ASN A 272 -7.30 10.29 4.83
CA ASN A 272 -7.66 9.43 3.71
C ASN A 272 -7.13 7.99 3.90
N VAL A 273 -8.02 7.00 3.89
CA VAL A 273 -7.71 5.57 4.04
C VAL A 273 -7.85 4.88 2.69
N VAL A 274 -6.75 4.72 1.97
CA VAL A 274 -6.77 4.35 0.54
C VAL A 274 -6.61 2.85 0.29
N ARG A 275 -7.38 2.32 -0.68
CA ARG A 275 -7.21 0.97 -1.21
C ARG A 275 -7.82 0.80 -2.61
N GLY A 276 -7.30 -0.12 -3.43
CA GLY A 276 -7.84 -0.42 -4.75
C GLY A 276 -9.10 -1.30 -4.74
N ALA A 277 -10.00 -1.08 -5.69
CA ALA A 277 -11.29 -1.75 -5.81
C ALA A 277 -11.20 -3.27 -6.05
N ARG A 278 -10.04 -3.74 -6.56
CA ARG A 278 -9.74 -5.17 -6.78
C ARG A 278 -9.36 -5.94 -5.52
N SER A 279 -9.15 -5.25 -4.39
CA SER A 279 -8.89 -5.92 -3.10
C SER A 279 -10.10 -6.75 -2.68
N THR A 280 -9.88 -7.83 -1.92
CA THR A 280 -10.99 -8.71 -1.51
C THR A 280 -11.91 -8.01 -0.51
N ASP A 281 -13.20 -8.36 -0.52
CA ASP A 281 -14.21 -7.70 0.32
C ASP A 281 -13.91 -7.86 1.82
N GLU A 282 -13.28 -8.97 2.21
CA GLU A 282 -12.82 -9.20 3.57
C GLU A 282 -11.58 -8.37 3.92
N GLU A 283 -10.64 -8.15 2.99
CA GLU A 283 -9.52 -7.20 3.20
C GLU A 283 -10.06 -5.76 3.34
N LEU A 284 -11.03 -5.38 2.51
CA LEU A 284 -11.67 -4.05 2.55
C LEU A 284 -12.48 -3.85 3.84
N PHE A 285 -13.23 -4.86 4.29
CA PHE A 285 -13.94 -4.85 5.57
C PHE A 285 -12.97 -4.70 6.75
N GLN A 286 -11.85 -5.44 6.75
CA GLN A 286 -10.82 -5.34 7.78
C GLN A 286 -10.15 -3.95 7.77
N ILE A 287 -9.84 -3.40 6.59
CA ILE A 287 -9.28 -2.05 6.45
C ILE A 287 -10.24 -1.00 7.02
N TYR A 288 -11.51 -1.00 6.59
CA TYR A 288 -12.54 -0.05 7.02
C TYR A 288 -12.77 -0.09 8.54
N THR A 289 -12.86 -1.32 9.09
CA THR A 289 -13.10 -1.54 10.52
C THR A 289 -11.87 -1.17 11.36
N HIS A 290 -10.66 -1.51 10.91
CA HIS A 290 -9.43 -1.21 11.64
C HIS A 290 -9.09 0.29 11.63
N SER A 291 -9.38 1.02 10.54
CA SER A 291 -9.24 2.48 10.51
C SER A 291 -10.30 3.20 11.34
N GLU A 292 -11.44 2.57 11.63
CA GLU A 292 -12.67 3.24 12.14
C GLU A 292 -13.19 4.29 11.15
N SER A 293 -13.15 3.97 9.85
CA SER A 293 -13.66 4.88 8.81
C SER A 293 -15.13 5.21 9.03
N VAL A 294 -15.50 6.49 8.94
CA VAL A 294 -16.89 6.96 9.11
C VAL A 294 -17.62 7.12 7.78
N GLY A 295 -16.90 7.50 6.74
CA GLY A 295 -17.39 7.63 5.36
C GLY A 295 -16.76 6.60 4.44
N LEU A 296 -17.47 6.26 3.36
CA LEU A 296 -17.01 5.33 2.33
C LEU A 296 -17.16 5.96 0.94
N ILE A 297 -16.05 6.11 0.23
CA ILE A 297 -15.99 6.59 -1.15
C ILE A 297 -15.60 5.40 -2.04
N ILE A 298 -16.38 5.17 -3.10
CA ILE A 298 -16.36 3.95 -3.92
C ILE A 298 -16.14 4.32 -5.39
N ASP A 299 -15.42 3.45 -6.10
CA ASP A 299 -15.14 3.45 -7.55
C ASP A 299 -16.42 3.40 -8.43
N ASP A 300 -16.67 2.31 -9.17
CA ASP A 300 -17.76 2.18 -10.14
C ASP A 300 -19.06 1.55 -9.55
N PRO A 301 -20.20 1.62 -10.27
CA PRO A 301 -21.48 1.07 -9.80
C PRO A 301 -21.47 -0.46 -9.59
N LYS A 302 -20.60 -1.20 -10.28
CA LYS A 302 -20.47 -2.66 -10.14
C LYS A 302 -19.76 -3.00 -8.83
N PHE A 303 -18.75 -2.21 -8.47
CA PHE A 303 -18.05 -2.35 -7.20
C PHE A 303 -18.92 -1.90 -6.02
N LEU A 304 -19.70 -0.82 -6.16
CA LEU A 304 -20.76 -0.47 -5.21
C LEU A 304 -21.73 -1.64 -4.98
N LYS A 305 -22.25 -2.26 -6.05
CA LYS A 305 -23.11 -3.44 -5.91
C LYS A 305 -22.42 -4.58 -5.15
N ARG A 306 -21.14 -4.85 -5.44
CA ARG A 306 -20.34 -5.88 -4.76
C ARG A 306 -20.28 -5.62 -3.25
N LEU A 307 -19.94 -4.39 -2.84
CA LEU A 307 -19.82 -4.02 -1.42
C LEU A 307 -21.18 -3.87 -0.70
N ALA A 308 -22.24 -3.50 -1.41
CA ALA A 308 -23.59 -3.40 -0.85
C ALA A 308 -24.13 -4.77 -0.38
N ASP A 309 -23.71 -5.85 -1.02
CA ASP A 309 -24.09 -7.22 -0.63
C ASP A 309 -23.11 -7.83 0.40
N SER A 310 -21.85 -7.40 0.46
CA SER A 310 -20.77 -8.09 1.20
C SER A 310 -20.13 -7.34 2.37
N LEU A 311 -20.05 -6.00 2.33
CA LEU A 311 -19.30 -5.16 3.28
C LEU A 311 -20.22 -4.20 4.03
N ILE A 312 -21.03 -3.43 3.31
CA ILE A 312 -21.90 -2.39 3.87
C ILE A 312 -22.87 -2.93 4.94
N PRO A 313 -23.49 -4.14 4.79
CA PRO A 313 -24.33 -4.72 5.83
C PRO A 313 -23.60 -5.07 7.15
N ARG A 314 -22.25 -5.08 7.15
CA ARG A 314 -21.41 -5.47 8.29
C ARG A 314 -20.83 -4.28 9.06
N VAL A 315 -20.99 -3.04 8.58
CA VAL A 315 -20.35 -1.84 9.11
C VAL A 315 -21.32 -0.66 9.23
N LYS A 316 -21.03 0.30 10.11
CA LYS A 316 -21.85 1.50 10.28
C LYS A 316 -21.27 2.67 9.47
N VAL A 317 -21.74 2.83 8.23
CA VAL A 317 -21.36 3.95 7.36
C VAL A 317 -22.21 5.19 7.66
N ARG A 318 -21.61 6.38 7.72
CA ARG A 318 -22.32 7.68 7.84
C ARG A 318 -22.90 8.17 6.51
N TYR A 319 -22.14 7.99 5.43
CA TYR A 319 -22.52 8.32 4.05
C TYR A 319 -21.68 7.50 3.06
N VAL A 320 -22.22 7.28 1.87
CA VAL A 320 -21.50 6.69 0.74
C VAL A 320 -21.43 7.71 -0.40
N VAL A 321 -20.23 7.88 -0.98
CA VAL A 321 -20.03 8.66 -2.22
C VAL A 321 -19.58 7.72 -3.33
N LEU A 322 -20.26 7.74 -4.47
CA LEU A 322 -19.85 7.04 -5.68
C LEU A 322 -19.07 8.00 -6.60
N LEU A 323 -17.88 7.60 -7.07
CA LEU A 323 -17.07 8.43 -7.96
C LEU A 323 -17.65 8.53 -9.38
N TRP A 324 -18.52 7.60 -9.77
CA TRP A 324 -19.30 7.64 -11.01
C TRP A 324 -20.69 8.26 -10.80
N ASP A 325 -21.27 8.83 -11.84
CA ASP A 325 -22.62 9.45 -11.80
C ASP A 325 -23.76 8.51 -12.19
N ASP A 326 -23.44 7.28 -12.60
CA ASP A 326 -24.44 6.26 -12.87
C ASP A 326 -25.01 5.68 -11.56
N LYS A 327 -26.27 6.02 -11.26
CA LYS A 327 -27.02 5.52 -10.10
C LYS A 327 -27.66 4.13 -10.29
N LEU A 328 -27.48 3.46 -11.45
CA LEU A 328 -28.20 2.23 -11.79
C LEU A 328 -28.15 1.17 -10.69
N ASN A 329 -29.33 0.81 -10.19
CA ASN A 329 -29.61 -0.21 -9.17
C ASN A 329 -29.04 0.07 -7.76
N ALA A 330 -28.40 1.23 -7.50
CA ALA A 330 -27.88 1.58 -6.18
C ALA A 330 -29.00 1.76 -5.14
N SER A 331 -30.08 2.45 -5.53
CA SER A 331 -31.23 2.77 -4.68
C SER A 331 -32.21 1.61 -4.46
N GLU A 332 -32.03 0.48 -5.15
CA GLU A 332 -32.89 -0.70 -4.99
C GLU A 332 -32.35 -1.69 -3.93
N ASN A 333 -31.06 -1.58 -3.55
CA ASN A 333 -30.48 -2.47 -2.55
C ASN A 333 -30.95 -2.08 -1.13
N VAL A 334 -31.61 -3.01 -0.45
CA VAL A 334 -32.15 -2.81 0.90
C VAL A 334 -31.07 -2.39 1.90
N ALA A 335 -29.82 -2.84 1.74
CA ALA A 335 -28.69 -2.48 2.59
C ALA A 335 -28.29 -1.00 2.53
N MET A 336 -28.64 -0.30 1.43
CA MET A 336 -28.32 1.12 1.21
C MET A 336 -29.44 2.06 1.64
N LYS A 337 -30.63 1.54 1.95
CA LYS A 337 -31.88 2.32 1.97
C LYS A 337 -31.91 3.48 2.99
N ASP A 338 -31.25 3.31 4.13
CA ASP A 338 -31.19 4.29 5.22
C ASP A 338 -29.83 5.00 5.31
N ILE A 339 -28.96 4.83 4.30
CA ILE A 339 -27.61 5.43 4.25
C ILE A 339 -27.60 6.61 3.26
N PRO A 340 -27.20 7.83 3.67
CA PRO A 340 -27.01 8.96 2.76
C PRO A 340 -26.06 8.60 1.60
N PHE A 341 -26.55 8.72 0.37
CA PHE A 341 -25.86 8.31 -0.85
C PHE A 341 -25.81 9.45 -1.87
N TYR A 342 -24.64 9.70 -2.43
CA TYR A 342 -24.36 10.79 -3.37
C TYR A 342 -23.45 10.30 -4.50
N THR A 343 -23.59 10.85 -5.71
CA THR A 343 -22.56 10.71 -6.75
C THR A 343 -21.53 11.83 -6.67
N TYR A 344 -20.45 11.70 -7.43
CA TYR A 344 -19.42 12.71 -7.59
C TYR A 344 -20.01 14.09 -7.93
N ASN A 345 -20.85 14.20 -8.97
CA ASN A 345 -21.45 15.48 -9.36
C ASN A 345 -22.38 16.06 -8.27
N GLU A 346 -23.05 15.21 -7.48
CA GLU A 346 -23.91 15.68 -6.38
C GLU A 346 -23.09 16.25 -5.22
N ILE A 347 -21.93 15.67 -4.90
CA ILE A 347 -21.00 16.19 -3.90
C ILE A 347 -20.32 17.48 -4.40
N THR A 348 -19.86 17.52 -5.66
CA THR A 348 -19.17 18.72 -6.18
C THR A 348 -20.12 19.90 -6.36
N GLU A 349 -21.32 19.71 -6.92
CA GLU A 349 -22.30 20.80 -7.02
C GLU A 349 -22.82 21.26 -5.65
N LEU A 350 -23.07 20.35 -4.70
CA LEU A 350 -23.39 20.72 -3.31
C LEU A 350 -22.28 21.57 -2.69
N GLY A 351 -21.02 21.17 -2.82
CA GLY A 351 -19.89 21.95 -2.31
C GLY A 351 -19.75 23.31 -2.99
N LYS A 352 -19.90 23.34 -4.32
CA LYS A 352 -19.86 24.55 -5.15
C LYS A 352 -20.91 25.58 -4.72
N GLU A 353 -22.18 25.17 -4.58
CA GLU A 353 -23.25 26.01 -4.01
C GLU A 353 -22.85 26.55 -2.64
N LYS A 354 -22.38 25.66 -1.74
CA LYS A 354 -22.10 26.02 -0.35
C LYS A 354 -20.88 26.93 -0.19
N ARG A 355 -19.87 26.84 -1.06
CA ARG A 355 -18.78 27.84 -1.14
C ARG A 355 -19.28 29.22 -1.56
N HIS A 356 -20.19 29.30 -2.54
CA HIS A 356 -20.81 30.58 -2.91
C HIS A 356 -21.55 31.21 -1.72
N PHE A 357 -22.42 30.45 -1.05
CA PHE A 357 -23.12 30.91 0.16
C PHE A 357 -22.18 31.17 1.35
N LEU A 358 -21.02 30.52 1.42
CA LEU A 358 -20.00 30.81 2.42
C LEU A 358 -19.45 32.22 2.20
N VAL A 359 -18.92 32.49 1.00
CA VAL A 359 -18.33 33.81 0.64
C VAL A 359 -19.32 34.94 0.88
N GLU A 360 -20.60 34.76 0.52
CA GLU A 360 -21.66 35.75 0.74
C GLU A 360 -22.01 35.97 2.22
N SER A 361 -21.98 34.91 3.06
CA SER A 361 -22.42 35.01 4.46
C SER A 361 -21.30 35.17 5.50
N LEU A 362 -20.07 35.44 5.04
CA LEU A 362 -18.97 35.91 5.90
C LEU A 362 -19.11 37.39 6.25
N ASP A 363 -19.71 38.22 5.39
CA ASP A 363 -20.08 39.61 5.70
C ASP A 363 -21.09 39.71 6.86
N GLU A 364 -21.86 38.64 7.13
CA GLU A 364 -22.84 38.56 8.23
C GLU A 364 -22.26 38.05 9.56
N GLY A 365 -20.94 37.89 9.68
CA GLY A 365 -20.25 37.71 10.97
C GLY A 365 -20.39 36.32 11.63
N LYS A 366 -20.66 35.26 10.85
CA LYS A 366 -20.70 33.87 11.35
C LYS A 366 -19.34 33.42 11.93
N ARG A 367 -19.33 32.99 13.19
CA ARG A 367 -18.13 32.62 13.95
C ARG A 367 -17.63 31.20 13.66
N ILE A 368 -17.12 30.96 12.45
CA ILE A 368 -16.34 29.75 12.13
C ILE A 368 -14.93 29.93 12.70
N GLU A 369 -14.42 28.93 13.42
CA GLU A 369 -13.04 28.95 13.93
C GLU A 369 -12.16 28.09 13.03
N PHE A 370 -11.26 28.74 12.27
CA PHE A 370 -10.34 28.07 11.35
C PHE A 370 -9.07 27.63 12.08
N GLU A 371 -8.69 26.37 11.91
CA GLU A 371 -7.42 25.82 12.41
C GLU A 371 -6.60 25.30 11.21
N PRO A 372 -5.35 25.75 10.99
CA PRO A 372 -4.55 25.25 9.88
C PRO A 372 -4.20 23.77 10.07
N ILE A 373 -4.27 22.99 8.99
CA ILE A 373 -3.72 21.64 8.93
C ILE A 373 -2.21 21.71 9.19
N LYS A 374 -1.69 20.91 10.13
CA LYS A 374 -0.28 20.97 10.53
C LYS A 374 0.55 19.97 9.73
N PRO A 375 1.85 20.23 9.47
CA PRO A 375 2.70 19.29 8.74
C PRO A 375 2.81 17.90 9.39
N ASP A 376 2.66 17.80 10.72
CA ASP A 376 2.68 16.54 11.49
C ASP A 376 1.31 15.85 11.63
N ASP A 377 0.23 16.45 11.11
CA ASP A 377 -1.08 15.79 11.03
C ASP A 377 -1.02 14.63 10.02
N VAL A 378 -1.76 13.56 10.28
CA VAL A 378 -1.76 12.35 9.43
C VAL A 378 -2.64 12.60 8.22
N ALA A 379 -2.03 12.70 7.04
CA ALA A 379 -2.72 12.91 5.78
C ALA A 379 -3.46 11.65 5.31
N THR A 380 -2.87 10.48 5.56
CA THR A 380 -3.38 9.22 4.99
C THR A 380 -2.93 7.98 5.76
N LEU A 381 -3.79 6.97 5.79
CA LEU A 381 -3.45 5.60 6.17
C LEU A 381 -3.29 4.75 4.91
N MET A 382 -2.09 4.18 4.72
CA MET A 382 -1.77 3.34 3.56
C MET A 382 -1.53 1.89 3.99
N TYR A 383 -2.43 0.98 3.64
CA TYR A 383 -2.36 -0.40 4.13
C TYR A 383 -1.38 -1.28 3.34
N THR A 384 -0.35 -1.80 4.02
CA THR A 384 0.60 -2.78 3.48
C THR A 384 0.28 -4.19 3.97
N SER A 385 0.56 -5.21 3.16
CA SER A 385 0.39 -6.62 3.55
C SER A 385 1.50 -7.02 4.53
N GLY A 386 1.19 -7.12 5.83
CA GLY A 386 2.15 -7.50 6.85
C GLY A 386 2.56 -8.97 6.76
N THR A 387 3.76 -9.32 7.22
CA THR A 387 4.25 -10.73 7.25
C THR A 387 3.49 -11.62 8.25
N SER A 388 2.45 -11.09 8.90
CA SER A 388 1.50 -11.79 9.77
C SER A 388 0.13 -11.97 9.11
N GLY A 389 0.02 -11.82 7.79
CA GLY A 389 -1.23 -11.92 7.02
C GLY A 389 -2.14 -10.70 7.12
N MET A 390 -2.33 -10.16 8.31
CA MET A 390 -3.14 -8.95 8.56
C MET A 390 -2.52 -7.70 7.90
N PRO A 391 -3.32 -6.86 7.21
CA PRO A 391 -2.88 -5.56 6.71
C PRO A 391 -2.44 -4.61 7.84
N LYS A 392 -1.38 -3.82 7.61
CA LYS A 392 -0.92 -2.77 8.53
C LYS A 392 -1.10 -1.38 7.91
N GLY A 393 -1.85 -0.50 8.58
CA GLY A 393 -2.03 0.88 8.14
C GLY A 393 -0.80 1.72 8.46
N VAL A 394 0.00 2.08 7.45
CA VAL A 394 1.12 3.02 7.58
C VAL A 394 0.57 4.44 7.72
N MET A 395 0.95 5.15 8.79
CA MET A 395 0.55 6.56 9.02
C MET A 395 1.52 7.51 8.33
N LEU A 396 1.09 8.16 7.26
CA LEU A 396 1.86 9.20 6.57
C LEU A 396 1.32 10.59 6.88
N THR A 397 2.21 11.50 7.28
CA THR A 397 1.91 12.91 7.54
C THR A 397 2.03 13.76 6.29
N HIS A 398 1.48 14.98 6.32
CA HIS A 398 1.69 15.92 5.23
C HIS A 398 3.18 16.23 5.02
N ARG A 399 3.99 16.39 6.10
CA ARG A 399 5.45 16.57 6.01
C ARG A 399 6.13 15.42 5.27
N ASN A 400 5.72 14.17 5.54
CA ASN A 400 6.34 13.00 4.90
C ASN A 400 6.14 13.00 3.37
N ILE A 401 4.96 13.44 2.92
CA ILE A 401 4.59 13.50 1.50
C ILE A 401 5.19 14.74 0.82
N LEU A 402 5.09 15.92 1.46
CA LEU A 402 5.70 17.18 1.00
C LEU A 402 7.22 17.05 0.82
N HIS A 403 7.89 16.24 1.64
CA HIS A 403 9.30 15.93 1.44
C HIS A 403 9.60 15.32 0.05
N GLN A 404 8.75 14.42 -0.45
CA GLN A 404 8.90 13.84 -1.80
C GLN A 404 8.71 14.93 -2.86
N ILE A 405 7.62 15.69 -2.76
CA ILE A 405 7.23 16.74 -3.69
C ILE A 405 8.35 17.79 -3.82
N ASN A 406 9.01 18.15 -2.71
CA ASN A 406 10.09 19.15 -2.70
C ASN A 406 11.44 18.62 -3.25
N ASN A 407 11.63 17.30 -3.41
CA ASN A 407 12.95 16.71 -3.71
C ASN A 407 13.01 15.78 -4.94
N LEU A 408 11.87 15.30 -5.47
CA LEU A 408 11.85 14.41 -6.63
C LEU A 408 12.35 15.06 -7.94
N TRP A 409 12.50 16.39 -8.00
CA TRP A 409 13.08 17.10 -9.14
C TRP A 409 14.53 16.68 -9.45
N GLU A 410 15.28 16.19 -8.45
CA GLU A 410 16.65 15.66 -8.65
C GLU A 410 16.65 14.36 -9.47
N VAL A 411 15.52 13.66 -9.51
CA VAL A 411 15.29 12.43 -10.29
C VAL A 411 14.63 12.78 -11.62
N VAL A 412 13.58 13.60 -11.56
CA VAL A 412 12.71 13.95 -12.68
C VAL A 412 12.74 15.48 -12.88
N PRO A 413 13.75 16.03 -13.56
CA PRO A 413 13.82 17.46 -13.88
C PRO A 413 12.89 17.81 -15.04
N CYS A 414 11.58 17.65 -14.80
CA CYS A 414 10.53 17.94 -15.75
C CYS A 414 10.35 19.45 -15.95
N GLN A 415 9.73 19.80 -17.07
CA GLN A 415 9.53 21.18 -17.52
C GLN A 415 8.06 21.39 -17.84
N VAL A 416 7.56 22.63 -17.64
CA VAL A 416 6.17 23.00 -17.87
C VAL A 416 5.70 22.57 -19.26
N GLY A 417 4.73 21.66 -19.32
CA GLY A 417 4.23 21.09 -20.57
C GLY A 417 4.95 19.84 -21.09
N ASP A 418 5.88 19.24 -20.34
CA ASP A 418 6.12 17.80 -20.47
C ASP A 418 4.81 17.04 -20.16
N ARG A 419 4.72 15.82 -20.71
CA ARG A 419 3.63 14.88 -20.46
C ARG A 419 4.11 13.67 -19.67
N PHE A 420 3.29 13.28 -18.70
CA PHE A 420 3.38 12.04 -17.94
C PHE A 420 2.25 11.08 -18.33
N LEU A 421 2.54 9.77 -18.32
CA LEU A 421 1.56 8.71 -18.58
C LEU A 421 1.40 7.86 -17.32
N SER A 422 0.30 8.07 -16.59
CA SER A 422 -0.03 7.38 -15.35
C SER A 422 -0.69 6.03 -15.63
N MET A 423 -0.28 5.01 -14.87
CA MET A 423 -0.80 3.65 -15.00
C MET A 423 -0.65 2.81 -13.71
N LEU A 424 0.28 3.17 -12.82
CA LEU A 424 0.38 2.47 -11.53
C LEU A 424 -0.73 2.97 -10.60
N PRO A 425 -1.23 2.17 -9.65
CA PRO A 425 -2.38 2.61 -8.88
C PRO A 425 -2.10 3.85 -8.01
N SER A 426 -2.89 4.93 -8.14
CA SER A 426 -2.76 6.19 -7.38
C SER A 426 -2.94 5.99 -5.86
N TRP A 427 -3.62 4.91 -5.46
CA TRP A 427 -3.69 4.50 -4.05
C TRP A 427 -2.39 3.84 -3.53
N HIS A 428 -1.42 3.50 -4.38
CA HIS A 428 -0.06 3.13 -3.97
C HIS A 428 0.82 4.38 -3.85
N ALA A 429 1.66 4.43 -2.81
CA ALA A 429 2.49 5.59 -2.49
C ALA A 429 3.42 6.03 -3.63
N TYR A 430 3.84 5.11 -4.51
CA TYR A 430 4.78 5.40 -5.59
C TYR A 430 4.18 6.26 -6.71
N GLU A 431 3.00 5.91 -7.22
CA GLU A 431 2.32 6.78 -8.19
C GLU A 431 1.93 8.09 -7.50
N ARG A 432 1.25 8.01 -6.36
CA ARG A 432 0.72 9.15 -5.58
C ARG A 432 1.74 10.26 -5.32
N ALA A 433 2.94 9.91 -4.85
CA ALA A 433 4.00 10.90 -4.61
C ALA A 433 4.56 11.49 -5.91
N CYS A 434 4.56 10.72 -7.01
CA CYS A 434 4.97 11.20 -8.33
C CYS A 434 3.92 12.10 -8.97
N GLU A 435 2.63 11.78 -8.85
CA GLU A 435 1.49 12.61 -9.28
C GLU A 435 1.58 14.00 -8.63
N TYR A 436 1.57 14.07 -7.30
CA TYR A 436 1.67 15.34 -6.58
C TYR A 436 2.93 16.14 -6.97
N PHE A 437 4.06 15.45 -7.14
CA PHE A 437 5.30 16.06 -7.61
C PHE A 437 5.15 16.72 -8.99
N ILE A 438 4.64 16.00 -10.00
CA ILE A 438 4.54 16.56 -11.36
C ILE A 438 3.50 17.69 -11.43
N PHE A 439 2.43 17.65 -10.62
CA PHE A 439 1.45 18.74 -10.58
C PHE A 439 2.04 20.06 -10.06
N THR A 440 3.13 20.03 -9.27
CA THR A 440 3.85 21.27 -8.89
C THR A 440 4.70 21.88 -10.02
N HIS A 441 4.87 21.17 -11.14
CA HIS A 441 5.75 21.55 -12.25
C HIS A 441 5.01 21.88 -13.57
N GLY A 442 3.67 21.90 -13.57
CA GLY A 442 2.87 22.30 -14.74
C GLY A 442 2.85 21.26 -15.86
N ILE A 443 2.95 19.98 -15.48
CA ILE A 443 2.97 18.79 -16.35
C ILE A 443 1.54 18.39 -16.74
N GLU A 444 1.37 17.78 -17.91
CA GLU A 444 0.10 17.16 -18.30
C GLU A 444 0.14 15.66 -17.96
N GLN A 445 -0.71 15.21 -17.04
CA GLN A 445 -0.90 13.80 -16.73
C GLN A 445 -1.99 13.20 -17.62
N VAL A 446 -1.67 12.09 -18.28
CA VAL A 446 -2.64 11.26 -19.01
C VAL A 446 -2.81 9.93 -18.28
N TYR A 447 -4.05 9.55 -17.92
CA TYR A 447 -4.34 8.23 -17.37
C TYR A 447 -4.43 7.17 -18.49
N THR A 448 -3.83 6.00 -18.25
CA THR A 448 -3.96 4.80 -19.08
C THR A 448 -4.08 3.55 -18.19
N ASN A 449 -4.28 2.39 -18.82
CA ASN A 449 -4.21 1.08 -18.18
C ASN A 449 -3.49 0.08 -19.10
N VAL A 450 -3.20 -1.11 -18.56
CA VAL A 450 -2.40 -2.16 -19.23
C VAL A 450 -2.91 -2.51 -20.64
N ASN A 451 -4.22 -2.40 -20.91
CA ASN A 451 -4.81 -2.71 -22.21
C ASN A 451 -4.49 -1.65 -23.27
N TYR A 452 -4.39 -0.38 -22.89
CA TYR A 452 -4.19 0.75 -23.81
C TYR A 452 -2.76 1.29 -23.84
N LEU A 453 -1.93 1.00 -22.84
CA LEU A 453 -0.54 1.48 -22.71
C LEU A 453 0.25 1.53 -24.03
N LYS A 454 0.19 0.47 -24.86
CA LYS A 454 0.92 0.40 -26.13
C LYS A 454 0.38 1.34 -27.21
N GLN A 455 -0.93 1.58 -27.23
CA GLN A 455 -1.55 2.61 -28.06
C GLN A 455 -1.19 4.00 -27.52
N ASP A 456 -1.26 4.19 -26.21
CA ASP A 456 -1.10 5.49 -25.57
C ASP A 456 0.34 6.01 -25.57
N LEU A 457 1.34 5.14 -25.38
CA LEU A 457 2.73 5.49 -25.63
C LEU A 457 2.96 6.00 -27.07
N LYS A 458 2.26 5.42 -28.06
CA LYS A 458 2.32 5.85 -29.45
C LYS A 458 1.52 7.14 -29.72
N GLN A 459 0.35 7.30 -29.11
CA GLN A 459 -0.57 8.43 -29.29
C GLN A 459 -0.09 9.69 -28.56
N TYR A 460 0.44 9.54 -27.35
CA TYR A 460 0.77 10.63 -26.45
C TYR A 460 2.27 10.92 -26.33
N GLN A 461 3.17 9.98 -26.71
CA GLN A 461 4.64 10.16 -26.75
C GLN A 461 5.21 10.89 -25.51
N PRO A 462 4.99 10.36 -24.29
CA PRO A 462 5.30 11.07 -23.05
C PRO A 462 6.80 11.36 -22.89
N GLN A 463 7.14 12.42 -22.15
CA GLN A 463 8.53 12.70 -21.82
C GLN A 463 9.02 11.75 -20.72
N TYR A 464 8.14 11.46 -19.74
CA TYR A 464 8.42 10.56 -18.64
C TYR A 464 7.39 9.44 -18.54
N LEU A 465 7.89 8.22 -18.30
CA LEU A 465 7.10 7.07 -17.88
C LEU A 465 7.66 6.59 -16.54
N ILE A 466 6.86 6.70 -15.48
CA ILE A 466 7.17 6.17 -14.15
C ILE A 466 6.42 4.85 -14.06
N SER A 467 7.11 3.76 -13.71
CA SER A 467 6.53 2.42 -13.81
C SER A 467 7.26 1.38 -12.99
N VAL A 468 6.70 0.16 -12.97
CA VAL A 468 7.32 -1.02 -12.35
C VAL A 468 8.18 -1.80 -13.37
N PRO A 469 9.19 -2.57 -12.94
CA PRO A 469 10.07 -3.37 -13.80
C PRO A 469 9.35 -4.18 -14.89
N LEU A 470 8.23 -4.85 -14.54
CA LEU A 470 7.42 -5.65 -15.47
C LEU A 470 6.95 -4.86 -16.72
N VAL A 471 6.77 -3.54 -16.62
CA VAL A 471 6.38 -2.70 -17.76
C VAL A 471 7.55 -2.51 -18.73
N TYR A 472 8.77 -2.34 -18.20
CA TYR A 472 10.00 -2.30 -18.99
C TYR A 472 10.30 -3.66 -19.62
N GLU A 473 10.06 -4.76 -18.91
CA GLU A 473 10.11 -6.13 -19.43
C GLU A 473 9.08 -6.36 -20.55
N THR A 474 7.83 -5.89 -20.36
CA THR A 474 6.75 -6.00 -21.36
C THR A 474 7.10 -5.21 -22.64
N LEU A 475 7.69 -4.02 -22.50
CA LEU A 475 8.21 -3.23 -23.61
C LEU A 475 9.40 -3.92 -24.29
N TYR A 476 10.35 -4.45 -23.53
CA TYR A 476 11.48 -5.24 -24.04
C TYR A 476 10.99 -6.45 -24.86
N SER A 477 10.15 -7.30 -24.29
CA SER A 477 9.58 -8.48 -24.95
C SER A 477 8.75 -8.11 -26.17
N SER A 478 8.02 -6.99 -26.14
CA SER A 478 7.32 -6.44 -27.30
C SER A 478 8.26 -6.04 -28.45
N ILE A 479 9.47 -5.57 -28.14
CA ILE A 479 10.51 -5.24 -29.13
C ILE A 479 11.19 -6.52 -29.64
N GLN A 480 11.51 -7.47 -28.75
CA GLN A 480 12.09 -8.76 -29.15
C GLN A 480 11.16 -9.55 -30.07
N LYS A 481 9.84 -9.61 -29.78
CA LYS A 481 8.86 -10.27 -30.66
C LYS A 481 8.78 -9.62 -32.04
N GLN A 482 8.91 -8.30 -32.13
CA GLN A 482 8.99 -7.57 -33.41
C GLN A 482 10.31 -7.84 -34.18
N ILE A 483 11.44 -8.00 -33.48
CA ILE A 483 12.72 -8.37 -34.11
C ILE A 483 12.68 -9.84 -34.58
N SER A 484 12.14 -10.75 -33.77
CA SER A 484 12.00 -12.17 -34.09
C SER A 484 11.05 -12.45 -35.26
N ALA A 485 9.97 -11.68 -35.39
CA ALA A 485 9.05 -11.74 -36.52
C ALA A 485 9.58 -11.05 -37.81
N SER A 486 10.77 -10.45 -37.78
CA SER A 486 11.40 -9.86 -38.97
C SER A 486 12.18 -10.91 -39.77
N SER A 487 12.32 -10.70 -41.09
CA SER A 487 13.04 -11.64 -41.96
C SER A 487 14.48 -11.88 -41.52
N THR A 488 15.01 -13.09 -41.76
CA THR A 488 16.27 -13.59 -41.18
C THR A 488 17.45 -12.61 -41.28
N GLY A 489 17.61 -11.93 -42.42
CA GLY A 489 18.64 -10.89 -42.59
C GLY A 489 18.41 -9.63 -41.74
N ARG A 490 17.16 -9.20 -41.57
CA ARG A 490 16.80 -8.08 -40.66
C ARG A 490 17.01 -8.47 -39.20
N LYS A 491 16.61 -9.69 -38.81
CA LYS A 491 16.82 -10.26 -37.47
C LYS A 491 18.32 -10.32 -37.13
N LEU A 492 19.14 -10.86 -38.03
CA LEU A 492 20.60 -10.94 -37.88
C LEU A 492 21.25 -9.55 -37.73
N VAL A 493 20.90 -8.59 -38.60
CA VAL A 493 21.42 -7.21 -38.53
C VAL A 493 20.99 -6.53 -37.22
N ALA A 494 19.72 -6.66 -36.81
CA ALA A 494 19.22 -6.04 -35.58
C ALA A 494 19.92 -6.57 -34.34
N LEU A 495 20.03 -7.90 -34.20
CA LEU A 495 20.72 -8.54 -33.08
C LEU A 495 22.22 -8.20 -33.04
N THR A 496 22.87 -8.13 -34.21
CA THR A 496 24.28 -7.73 -34.31
C THR A 496 24.50 -6.28 -33.86
N LEU A 497 23.65 -5.35 -34.31
CA LEU A 497 23.71 -3.94 -33.91
C LEU A 497 23.40 -3.74 -32.41
N ILE A 498 22.45 -4.50 -31.85
CA ILE A 498 22.18 -4.50 -30.40
C ILE A 498 23.40 -5.02 -29.61
N LYS A 499 24.02 -6.13 -30.05
CA LYS A 499 25.24 -6.67 -29.40
C LYS A 499 26.41 -5.69 -29.44
N ILE A 500 26.60 -4.99 -30.57
CA ILE A 500 27.60 -3.92 -30.70
C ILE A 500 27.31 -2.77 -29.72
N SER A 501 26.06 -2.31 -29.62
CA SER A 501 25.69 -1.23 -28.69
C SER A 501 25.83 -1.62 -27.23
N LEU A 502 25.52 -2.87 -26.85
CA LEU A 502 25.76 -3.39 -25.50
C LEU A 502 27.26 -3.35 -25.14
N LEU A 503 28.13 -3.81 -26.04
CA LEU A 503 29.59 -3.75 -25.85
C LEU A 503 30.14 -2.32 -25.82
N TYR A 504 29.62 -1.44 -26.69
CA TYR A 504 29.97 -0.02 -26.70
C TYR A 504 29.58 0.67 -25.39
N MET A 505 28.35 0.45 -24.90
CA MET A 505 27.91 1.04 -23.64
C MET A 505 28.62 0.42 -22.42
N GLU A 506 29.08 -0.84 -22.50
CA GLU A 506 29.92 -1.44 -21.46
C GLU A 506 31.31 -0.80 -21.40
N ALA A 507 32.00 -0.68 -22.54
CA ALA A 507 33.26 0.04 -22.63
C ALA A 507 33.12 1.51 -22.18
N LYS A 508 31.98 2.14 -22.51
CA LYS A 508 31.63 3.50 -22.07
C LYS A 508 31.47 3.61 -20.55
N ARG A 509 30.66 2.76 -19.91
CA ARG A 509 30.50 2.76 -18.44
C ARG A 509 31.85 2.62 -17.74
N ILE A 510 32.74 1.77 -18.26
CA ILE A 510 34.09 1.57 -17.71
C ILE A 510 34.95 2.83 -17.84
N TYR A 511 35.08 3.44 -19.04
CA TYR A 511 35.94 4.62 -19.18
C TYR A 511 35.36 5.87 -18.49
N GLU A 512 34.03 6.00 -18.40
CA GLU A 512 33.36 7.05 -17.62
C GLU A 512 33.54 6.87 -16.11
N GLY A 513 33.90 5.67 -15.62
CA GLY A 513 34.08 5.40 -14.19
C GLY A 513 32.81 4.97 -13.46
N LYS A 514 31.81 4.50 -14.21
CA LYS A 514 30.46 4.11 -13.77
C LYS A 514 30.24 2.58 -13.80
N ALA A 515 31.30 1.78 -13.80
CA ALA A 515 31.19 0.34 -13.62
C ALA A 515 31.20 0.02 -12.12
N LEU A 516 30.13 -0.58 -11.62
CA LEU A 516 29.98 -0.93 -10.21
C LEU A 516 31.07 -1.92 -9.75
N SER A 517 31.61 -1.71 -8.55
CA SER A 517 32.57 -2.60 -7.88
C SER A 517 32.20 -2.75 -6.42
N LYS A 518 32.25 -3.98 -5.90
CA LYS A 518 32.05 -4.30 -4.48
C LYS A 518 33.36 -4.35 -3.68
N ASN A 519 34.50 -4.45 -4.37
CA ASN A 519 35.81 -4.50 -3.74
C ASN A 519 36.18 -3.11 -3.18
N PRO A 520 36.52 -2.97 -1.88
CA PRO A 520 36.90 -1.68 -1.29
C PRO A 520 38.38 -1.31 -1.54
N ARG A 521 39.18 -2.19 -2.15
CA ARG A 521 40.58 -1.92 -2.51
C ARG A 521 40.69 -1.30 -3.90
N GLU A 522 41.33 -0.15 -4.01
CA GLU A 522 41.64 0.46 -5.31
C GLU A 522 42.66 -0.39 -6.12
N PRO A 523 42.49 -0.50 -7.46
CA PRO A 523 43.52 -1.10 -8.30
C PRO A 523 44.72 -0.14 -8.45
N PRO A 524 45.96 -0.64 -8.66
CA PRO A 524 47.12 0.24 -8.84
C PRO A 524 46.97 1.14 -10.07
N LEU A 525 47.37 2.41 -9.93
CA LEU A 525 47.18 3.48 -10.92
C LEU A 525 47.59 3.11 -12.35
N PHE A 526 48.71 2.40 -12.52
CA PHE A 526 49.19 1.97 -13.83
C PHE A 526 48.19 1.05 -14.56
N PHE A 527 47.61 0.07 -13.85
CA PHE A 527 46.57 -0.79 -14.43
C PHE A 527 45.30 0.01 -14.76
N CYS A 528 44.90 0.96 -13.92
CA CYS A 528 43.75 1.84 -14.22
C CYS A 528 43.97 2.68 -15.48
N ILE A 529 45.18 3.17 -15.72
CA ILE A 529 45.51 3.96 -16.92
C ILE A 529 45.49 3.09 -18.18
N LEU A 530 46.16 1.92 -18.15
CA LEU A 530 46.17 0.99 -19.29
C LEU A 530 44.75 0.50 -19.64
N ASP A 531 43.98 0.10 -18.64
CA ASP A 531 42.60 -0.35 -18.80
C ASP A 531 41.71 0.75 -19.40
N TRP A 532 41.79 1.98 -18.86
CA TRP A 532 41.04 3.12 -19.37
C TRP A 532 41.39 3.46 -20.82
N LEU A 533 42.67 3.44 -21.18
CA LEU A 533 43.11 3.64 -22.57
C LEU A 533 42.55 2.54 -23.49
N PHE A 534 42.63 1.27 -23.07
CA PHE A 534 42.14 0.13 -23.83
C PHE A 534 40.61 0.17 -24.03
N VAL A 535 39.81 0.35 -22.97
CA VAL A 535 38.35 0.41 -23.11
C VAL A 535 37.88 1.68 -23.85
N ARG A 536 38.63 2.79 -23.76
CA ARG A 536 38.34 3.99 -24.55
C ARG A 536 38.62 3.75 -26.04
N LEU A 537 39.70 3.03 -26.40
CA LEU A 537 39.96 2.61 -27.78
C LEU A 537 38.84 1.71 -28.31
N VAL A 538 38.41 0.71 -27.53
CA VAL A 538 37.27 -0.17 -27.89
C VAL A 538 35.98 0.64 -28.08
N ALA A 539 35.69 1.62 -27.22
CA ALA A 539 34.51 2.46 -27.40
C ALA A 539 34.60 3.33 -28.66
N VAL A 540 35.78 3.87 -28.99
CA VAL A 540 36.00 4.66 -30.22
C VAL A 540 35.84 3.81 -31.48
N THR A 541 36.31 2.56 -31.50
CA THR A 541 36.13 1.68 -32.68
C THR A 541 34.70 1.20 -32.87
N LEU A 542 33.93 1.00 -31.78
CA LEU A 542 32.51 0.62 -31.85
C LEU A 542 31.56 1.80 -32.10
N PHE A 543 31.96 3.03 -31.79
CA PHE A 543 31.10 4.22 -31.89
C PHE A 543 30.44 4.43 -33.27
N PRO A 544 31.12 4.29 -34.42
CA PRO A 544 30.47 4.47 -35.74
C PRO A 544 29.34 3.46 -36.00
N LEU A 545 29.50 2.22 -35.51
CA LEU A 545 28.51 1.15 -35.66
C LEU A 545 27.33 1.34 -34.72
N HIS A 546 27.57 1.81 -33.48
CA HIS A 546 26.51 2.23 -32.56
C HIS A 546 25.73 3.45 -33.11
N PHE A 547 26.41 4.42 -33.71
CA PHE A 547 25.76 5.57 -34.36
C PHE A 547 24.90 5.16 -35.56
N LEU A 548 25.37 4.20 -36.36
CA LEU A 548 24.59 3.60 -37.45
C LEU A 548 23.34 2.87 -36.92
N ALA A 549 23.47 2.11 -35.83
CA ALA A 549 22.35 1.47 -35.14
C ALA A 549 21.31 2.48 -34.65
N LYS A 550 21.77 3.59 -34.05
CA LYS A 550 20.89 4.69 -33.61
C LYS A 550 20.08 5.28 -34.76
N LYS A 551 20.70 5.52 -35.92
CA LYS A 551 20.03 6.11 -37.09
C LYS A 551 19.03 5.16 -37.76
N LEU A 552 19.41 3.88 -37.96
CA LEU A 552 18.63 2.93 -38.79
C LEU A 552 17.61 2.10 -38.02
N LEU A 553 17.89 1.78 -36.75
CA LEU A 553 17.10 0.85 -35.93
C LEU A 553 16.46 1.55 -34.73
N TYR A 554 17.23 2.24 -33.90
CA TYR A 554 16.71 2.76 -32.63
C TYR A 554 15.75 3.92 -32.82
N SER A 555 15.92 4.76 -33.85
CA SER A 555 14.94 5.78 -34.26
C SER A 555 13.51 5.24 -34.41
N LYS A 556 13.35 4.05 -34.99
CA LYS A 556 12.05 3.38 -35.15
C LYS A 556 11.52 2.84 -33.82
N ILE A 557 12.41 2.23 -33.02
CA ILE A 557 12.08 1.71 -31.69
C ILE A 557 11.65 2.86 -30.76
N HIS A 558 12.33 4.01 -30.79
CA HIS A 558 11.95 5.21 -30.03
C HIS A 558 10.55 5.71 -30.41
N SER A 559 10.21 5.78 -31.70
CA SER A 559 8.85 6.17 -32.13
C SER A 559 7.74 5.19 -31.67
N ALA A 560 8.09 3.93 -31.40
CA ALA A 560 7.17 2.91 -30.88
C ALA A 560 7.08 2.87 -29.35
N ILE A 561 8.16 3.25 -28.64
CA ILE A 561 8.20 3.37 -27.17
C ILE A 561 7.62 4.72 -26.69
N GLY A 562 7.81 5.79 -27.46
CA GLY A 562 7.31 7.14 -27.17
C GLY A 562 7.99 7.92 -26.04
N ILE A 563 8.72 7.26 -25.14
CA ILE A 563 9.45 7.89 -24.03
C ILE A 563 10.60 8.76 -24.58
N SER A 564 10.54 10.08 -24.34
CA SER A 564 11.49 11.03 -24.92
C SER A 564 12.51 11.67 -23.96
N LYS A 565 12.30 11.65 -22.63
CA LYS A 565 13.31 12.08 -21.63
C LYS A 565 13.86 10.90 -20.81
N ALA A 566 13.03 10.22 -20.02
CA ALA A 566 13.44 9.05 -19.23
C ALA A 566 12.27 8.15 -18.78
N GLY A 567 12.54 6.86 -18.62
CA GLY A 567 11.75 5.98 -17.77
C GLY A 567 12.28 5.97 -16.33
N ILE A 568 11.41 5.86 -15.33
CA ILE A 568 11.78 5.69 -13.93
C ILE A 568 11.15 4.38 -13.42
N SER A 569 12.00 3.41 -13.08
CA SER A 569 11.61 2.12 -12.53
C SER A 569 11.61 2.15 -11.00
N GLY A 570 10.63 1.50 -10.37
CA GLY A 570 10.52 1.38 -8.92
C GLY A 570 9.45 0.38 -8.51
N GLY A 571 9.29 0.14 -7.20
CA GLY A 571 8.31 -0.83 -6.66
C GLY A 571 8.68 -2.31 -6.83
N GLY A 572 9.80 -2.62 -7.49
CA GLY A 572 10.38 -3.96 -7.66
C GLY A 572 11.87 -3.86 -8.06
N SER A 573 12.54 -5.00 -8.21
CA SER A 573 13.92 -5.03 -8.76
C SER A 573 13.90 -4.88 -10.28
N LEU A 574 14.77 -4.02 -10.84
CA LEU A 574 14.91 -3.83 -12.28
C LEU A 574 15.99 -4.78 -12.82
N PRO A 575 15.66 -5.79 -13.64
CA PRO A 575 16.65 -6.78 -14.05
C PRO A 575 17.79 -6.17 -14.87
N MET A 576 19.03 -6.51 -14.52
CA MET A 576 20.26 -5.97 -15.14
C MET A 576 20.28 -6.10 -16.67
N HIS A 577 19.65 -7.13 -17.24
CA HIS A 577 19.59 -7.34 -18.69
C HIS A 577 18.63 -6.34 -19.40
N ILE A 578 17.55 -5.94 -18.73
CA ILE A 578 16.60 -4.92 -19.18
C ILE A 578 17.24 -3.53 -19.09
N ASP A 579 17.88 -3.24 -17.95
CA ASP A 579 18.63 -2.00 -17.67
C ASP A 579 19.72 -1.76 -18.75
N LYS A 580 20.56 -2.76 -19.03
CA LYS A 580 21.56 -2.73 -20.12
C LYS A 580 20.93 -2.60 -21.51
N PHE A 581 19.78 -3.22 -21.77
CA PHE A 581 19.12 -3.13 -23.08
C PHE A 581 18.62 -1.72 -23.38
N PHE A 582 17.88 -1.10 -22.45
CA PHE A 582 17.36 0.25 -22.66
C PHE A 582 18.49 1.28 -22.83
N GLU A 583 19.55 1.17 -22.02
CA GLU A 583 20.77 1.97 -22.21
C GLU A 583 21.39 1.76 -23.61
N ALA A 584 21.51 0.52 -24.09
CA ALA A 584 22.10 0.20 -25.39
C ALA A 584 21.29 0.73 -26.58
N ILE A 585 19.95 0.75 -26.50
CA ILE A 585 19.11 1.40 -27.51
C ILE A 585 19.01 2.93 -27.32
N GLY A 586 19.61 3.49 -26.26
CA GLY A 586 19.65 4.93 -25.99
C GLY A 586 18.40 5.50 -25.32
N VAL A 587 17.56 4.67 -24.71
CA VAL A 587 16.46 5.10 -23.83
C VAL A 587 17.01 5.17 -22.40
N LYS A 588 16.89 6.32 -21.73
CA LYS A 588 17.28 6.42 -20.31
C LYS A 588 16.25 5.69 -19.46
N VAL A 589 16.72 4.75 -18.64
CA VAL A 589 15.96 4.22 -17.50
C VAL A 589 16.75 4.54 -16.23
N GLN A 590 16.07 5.17 -15.27
CA GLN A 590 16.53 5.41 -13.90
C GLN A 590 15.84 4.38 -12.98
N ASN A 591 16.48 4.02 -11.87
CA ASN A 591 15.96 3.04 -10.92
C ASN A 591 15.86 3.68 -9.52
N GLY A 592 14.73 3.49 -8.84
CA GLY A 592 14.43 4.08 -7.55
C GLY A 592 14.01 3.05 -6.50
N TYR A 593 14.38 3.31 -5.25
CA TYR A 593 14.05 2.50 -4.09
C TYR A 593 13.22 3.27 -3.08
N GLY A 594 12.22 2.58 -2.54
CA GLY A 594 11.29 3.09 -1.56
C GLY A 594 10.32 2.02 -1.06
N LEU A 595 9.77 2.26 0.13
CA LEU A 595 8.70 1.49 0.77
C LEU A 595 7.55 2.45 1.13
N THR A 596 6.34 1.95 1.39
CA THR A 596 5.23 2.82 1.84
C THR A 596 5.61 3.58 3.11
N GLU A 597 6.34 2.93 4.01
CA GLU A 597 6.92 3.44 5.24
C GLU A 597 7.96 4.57 5.06
N THR A 598 8.43 4.82 3.83
CA THR A 598 9.31 5.96 3.46
C THR A 598 8.65 6.93 2.47
N SER A 599 7.32 6.89 2.36
CA SER A 599 6.45 7.87 1.67
C SER A 599 6.52 8.18 0.15
N PRO A 600 7.20 7.45 -0.78
CA PRO A 600 7.99 6.24 -0.61
C PRO A 600 9.49 6.37 -0.90
N VAL A 601 9.95 7.30 -1.74
CA VAL A 601 11.32 7.24 -2.30
C VAL A 601 12.34 7.64 -1.23
N ALA A 602 13.43 6.87 -1.16
CA ALA A 602 14.56 7.11 -0.25
C ALA A 602 15.90 7.19 -0.98
N ALA A 603 16.07 6.43 -2.07
CA ALA A 603 17.22 6.51 -2.97
C ALA A 603 16.76 6.41 -4.42
N CYS A 604 17.39 7.12 -5.35
CA CYS A 604 17.06 7.00 -6.77
C CYS A 604 18.22 7.46 -7.68
N ARG A 605 18.43 6.75 -8.80
CA ARG A 605 19.38 7.14 -9.84
C ARG A 605 18.98 8.46 -10.49
N ARG A 606 19.96 9.33 -10.75
CA ARG A 606 19.76 10.70 -11.22
C ARG A 606 20.11 10.84 -12.72
N PRO A 607 19.61 11.86 -13.44
CA PRO A 607 19.85 12.00 -14.89
C PRO A 607 21.31 12.23 -15.30
N ASP A 608 22.13 12.72 -14.37
CA ASP A 608 23.58 12.89 -14.43
C ASP A 608 24.33 11.64 -13.90
N CYS A 609 23.84 11.07 -12.80
CA CYS A 609 24.40 9.90 -12.10
C CYS A 609 23.48 8.67 -12.18
N ASN A 610 23.48 8.02 -13.35
CA ASN A 610 22.74 6.78 -13.62
C ASN A 610 23.69 5.56 -13.64
N VAL A 611 24.04 5.01 -12.47
CA VAL A 611 24.93 3.84 -12.36
C VAL A 611 24.13 2.54 -12.38
N LEU A 612 24.28 1.75 -13.45
CA LEU A 612 23.57 0.47 -13.62
C LEU A 612 23.90 -0.52 -12.49
N GLY A 613 22.89 -1.31 -12.09
CA GLY A 613 22.97 -2.23 -10.94
C GLY A 613 22.82 -1.59 -9.56
N THR A 614 22.69 -0.26 -9.47
CA THR A 614 22.38 0.45 -8.22
C THR A 614 20.91 0.86 -8.17
N VAL A 615 20.46 1.38 -7.02
CA VAL A 615 19.26 2.22 -6.90
C VAL A 615 19.62 3.71 -6.75
N GLY A 616 20.87 4.08 -7.08
CA GLY A 616 21.39 5.44 -6.97
C GLY A 616 21.78 5.87 -5.54
N PRO A 617 22.10 7.16 -5.34
CA PRO A 617 22.33 7.72 -4.02
C PRO A 617 21.00 7.99 -3.29
N PRO A 618 21.03 8.29 -1.97
CA PRO A 618 19.88 8.84 -1.26
C PRO A 618 19.30 10.11 -1.93
N ILE A 619 18.02 10.38 -1.68
CA ILE A 619 17.44 11.69 -1.96
C ILE A 619 17.90 12.71 -0.89
N LYS A 620 17.70 14.00 -1.15
CA LYS A 620 18.03 15.08 -0.21
C LYS A 620 17.43 14.84 1.18
N HIS A 621 18.16 15.25 2.22
CA HIS A 621 17.81 15.06 3.64
C HIS A 621 17.50 13.60 4.06
N THR A 622 17.90 12.62 3.27
CA THR A 622 17.82 11.19 3.62
C THR A 622 19.20 10.65 3.98
N GLU A 623 19.29 10.03 5.14
CA GLU A 623 20.44 9.25 5.58
C GLU A 623 20.14 7.76 5.36
N ILE A 624 21.12 7.01 4.86
CA ILE A 624 21.05 5.55 4.73
C ILE A 624 22.32 4.96 5.33
N LYS A 625 22.16 3.91 6.15
CA LYS A 625 23.27 3.11 6.69
C LYS A 625 22.99 1.62 6.48
N ILE A 626 24.05 0.83 6.40
CA ILE A 626 23.97 -0.63 6.32
C ILE A 626 24.42 -1.19 7.66
N VAL A 627 23.63 -2.09 8.26
CA VAL A 627 23.97 -2.74 9.54
C VAL A 627 23.99 -4.25 9.41
N GLU A 628 24.83 -4.91 10.21
CA GLU A 628 24.87 -6.36 10.26
C GLU A 628 23.55 -6.94 10.82
N ILE A 629 23.16 -8.12 10.32
CA ILE A 629 21.83 -8.70 10.56
C ILE A 629 21.64 -9.09 12.04
N GLU A 630 22.68 -9.62 12.69
CA GLU A 630 22.61 -10.17 14.05
C GLU A 630 22.97 -9.14 15.13
N THR A 631 24.08 -8.41 14.94
CA THR A 631 24.59 -7.44 15.93
C THR A 631 23.94 -6.06 15.82
N GLY A 632 23.46 -5.68 14.64
CA GLY A 632 22.99 -4.33 14.35
C GLY A 632 24.10 -3.27 14.25
N GLU A 633 25.37 -3.67 14.27
CA GLU A 633 26.52 -2.76 14.12
C GLU A 633 26.68 -2.25 12.67
N LEU A 634 27.32 -1.09 12.51
CA LEU A 634 27.55 -0.46 11.21
C LEU A 634 28.61 -1.23 10.40
N VAL A 635 28.27 -1.71 9.22
CA VAL A 635 29.25 -2.37 8.32
C VAL A 635 29.95 -1.36 7.40
N THR A 636 31.15 -1.72 6.94
CA THR A 636 31.92 -0.94 5.96
C THR A 636 31.30 -0.97 4.56
N ASP A 637 31.53 0.07 3.76
CA ASP A 637 31.21 0.06 2.32
C ASP A 637 31.68 -1.24 1.64
N GLY A 638 30.86 -1.77 0.73
CA GLY A 638 31.06 -3.06 0.06
C GLY A 638 30.56 -4.28 0.83
N SER A 639 30.39 -4.20 2.16
CA SER A 639 29.82 -5.29 2.97
C SER A 639 28.29 -5.32 2.88
N LYS A 640 27.71 -6.54 2.86
CA LYS A 640 26.26 -6.75 2.90
C LYS A 640 25.70 -6.45 4.30
N GLY A 641 24.45 -6.01 4.38
CA GLY A 641 23.68 -5.96 5.62
C GLY A 641 22.26 -5.45 5.41
N ILE A 642 21.53 -5.22 6.50
CA ILE A 642 20.20 -4.61 6.51
C ILE A 642 20.32 -3.12 6.21
N VAL A 643 19.48 -2.64 5.30
CA VAL A 643 19.33 -1.20 5.03
C VAL A 643 18.53 -0.54 6.15
N LYS A 644 19.10 0.48 6.80
CA LYS A 644 18.39 1.40 7.70
C LYS A 644 18.32 2.80 7.09
N ILE A 645 17.15 3.42 7.15
CA ILE A 645 16.85 4.74 6.55
C ILE A 645 16.43 5.73 7.64
N ARG A 646 16.87 6.98 7.57
CA ARG A 646 16.34 8.09 8.39
C ARG A 646 16.15 9.34 7.52
N GLY A 647 15.07 10.07 7.75
CA GLY A 647 14.79 11.32 7.05
C GLY A 647 13.33 11.77 7.20
N PRO A 648 12.96 12.97 6.70
CA PRO A 648 11.62 13.53 6.87
C PRO A 648 10.50 12.73 6.19
N GLN A 649 10.82 11.79 5.30
CA GLN A 649 9.87 10.91 4.62
C GLN A 649 9.51 9.63 5.40
N VAL A 650 10.21 9.33 6.49
CA VAL A 650 9.92 8.14 7.31
C VAL A 650 8.58 8.31 8.02
N MET A 651 7.74 7.28 7.94
CA MET A 651 6.38 7.25 8.50
C MET A 651 6.30 7.63 10.00
N LYS A 652 5.13 8.10 10.42
CA LYS A 652 4.82 8.33 11.85
C LYS A 652 4.68 7.04 12.65
N GLY A 653 4.53 5.89 11.97
CA GLY A 653 4.38 4.56 12.54
C GLY A 653 3.20 3.78 11.93
N TYR A 654 2.89 2.63 12.52
CA TYR A 654 1.72 1.83 12.14
C TYR A 654 0.50 2.18 13.02
N TYR A 655 -0.63 2.49 12.40
CA TYR A 655 -1.88 2.85 13.06
C TYR A 655 -2.29 1.76 14.06
N LYS A 656 -2.56 2.17 15.31
CA LYS A 656 -2.91 1.30 16.46
C LYS A 656 -1.93 0.17 16.79
N ASN A 657 -0.75 0.11 16.15
CA ASN A 657 0.17 -1.02 16.27
C ASN A 657 1.54 -0.56 16.80
N LYS A 658 1.55 -0.16 18.08
CA LYS A 658 2.75 0.33 18.78
C LYS A 658 3.90 -0.68 18.74
N THR A 659 3.62 -1.97 18.97
CA THR A 659 4.62 -3.05 18.93
C THR A 659 5.29 -3.19 17.56
N SER A 660 4.52 -3.11 16.45
CA SER A 660 5.13 -3.11 15.10
C SER A 660 5.90 -1.83 14.82
N THR A 661 5.50 -0.71 15.43
CA THR A 661 6.16 0.59 15.26
C THR A 661 7.51 0.60 15.96
N GLU A 662 7.58 0.16 17.22
CA GLU A 662 8.82 0.06 18.01
C GLU A 662 9.78 -1.03 17.50
N ALA A 663 9.27 -2.03 16.78
CA ALA A 663 10.09 -3.03 16.08
C ALA A 663 10.63 -2.54 14.73
N ALA A 664 10.09 -1.46 14.17
CA ALA A 664 10.45 -0.94 12.85
C ALA A 664 11.19 0.41 12.90
N LEU A 665 10.91 1.25 13.90
CA LEU A 665 11.52 2.55 14.13
C LEU A 665 12.27 2.52 15.48
N ASP A 666 13.58 2.78 15.45
CA ASP A 666 14.35 2.97 16.69
C ASP A 666 14.28 4.42 17.22
N ARG A 667 14.77 4.63 18.45
CA ARG A 667 14.66 5.90 19.18
C ARG A 667 15.37 7.08 18.50
N ASP A 668 16.34 6.79 17.64
CA ASP A 668 17.13 7.78 16.91
C ASP A 668 16.52 8.09 15.52
N GLY A 669 15.33 7.56 15.24
CA GLY A 669 14.55 7.79 14.03
C GLY A 669 14.93 6.89 12.85
N TRP A 670 15.71 5.82 13.04
CA TRP A 670 16.03 4.91 11.93
C TRP A 670 14.93 3.88 11.74
N PHE A 671 14.42 3.84 10.51
CA PHE A 671 13.56 2.79 10.00
C PHE A 671 14.37 1.58 9.53
N ASN A 672 14.03 0.41 10.04
CA ASN A 672 14.52 -0.89 9.57
C ASN A 672 13.63 -1.37 8.40
N THR A 673 14.19 -1.42 7.19
CA THR A 673 13.43 -1.78 5.98
C THR A 673 13.15 -3.28 5.85
N GLY A 674 13.97 -4.12 6.50
CA GLY A 674 14.03 -5.57 6.25
C GLY A 674 14.65 -5.96 4.90
N ASP A 675 15.19 -5.00 4.15
CA ASP A 675 15.83 -5.23 2.85
C ASP A 675 17.35 -5.35 3.01
N ILE A 676 17.97 -6.21 2.21
CA ILE A 676 19.42 -6.44 2.21
C ILE A 676 20.06 -5.60 1.10
N GLY A 677 21.17 -4.93 1.45
CA GLY A 677 21.93 -4.12 0.52
C GLY A 677 23.37 -3.87 0.96
N TRP A 678 24.07 -3.03 0.19
CA TRP A 678 25.40 -2.51 0.48
C TRP A 678 25.58 -1.13 -0.14
N ILE A 679 26.43 -0.30 0.47
CA ILE A 679 26.86 0.99 -0.12
C ILE A 679 28.13 0.73 -0.93
N ALA A 680 28.16 1.24 -2.16
CA ALA A 680 29.28 1.03 -3.06
C ALA A 680 30.53 1.82 -2.61
N PRO A 681 31.70 1.17 -2.44
CA PRO A 681 32.91 1.84 -1.97
C PRO A 681 33.34 3.02 -2.83
N LYS A 682 33.82 4.07 -2.17
CA LYS A 682 34.43 5.21 -2.83
C LYS A 682 35.84 4.85 -3.34
N HIS A 683 36.06 5.04 -4.64
CA HIS A 683 37.37 4.94 -5.28
C HIS A 683 37.75 6.29 -5.92
N ALA A 684 39.00 6.72 -5.80
CA ALA A 684 39.51 7.92 -6.47
C ALA A 684 39.77 7.69 -7.98
N ILE A 685 40.11 6.46 -8.36
CA ILE A 685 40.57 6.10 -9.72
C ILE A 685 39.90 4.84 -10.27
N GLY A 686 40.15 4.55 -11.55
CA GLY A 686 39.73 3.31 -12.19
C GLY A 686 38.25 3.27 -12.62
N ARG A 687 37.73 2.04 -12.72
CA ARG A 687 36.44 1.70 -13.34
C ARG A 687 35.20 2.17 -12.56
N SER A 688 35.34 2.37 -11.24
CA SER A 688 34.26 2.56 -10.27
C SER A 688 34.28 3.92 -9.56
N ARG A 689 35.14 4.85 -10.00
CA ARG A 689 35.38 6.15 -9.34
C ARG A 689 34.16 7.10 -9.23
N LEU A 690 33.09 6.86 -10.00
CA LEU A 690 31.82 7.60 -9.90
C LEU A 690 30.70 6.77 -9.24
N CYS A 691 31.01 5.59 -8.69
CA CYS A 691 30.07 4.68 -8.04
C CYS A 691 30.02 4.83 -6.51
N GLY A 692 30.92 5.61 -5.90
CA GLY A 692 31.01 5.74 -4.44
C GLY A 692 29.74 6.32 -3.81
N GLY A 693 29.24 5.71 -2.74
CA GLY A 693 28.03 6.15 -2.03
C GLY A 693 26.70 5.76 -2.69
N MET A 694 26.72 4.99 -3.78
CA MET A 694 25.50 4.45 -4.40
C MET A 694 24.98 3.26 -3.57
N LEU A 695 23.67 3.21 -3.32
CA LEU A 695 23.03 2.04 -2.70
C LEU A 695 22.82 0.93 -3.74
N VAL A 696 23.13 -0.30 -3.35
CA VAL A 696 22.81 -1.53 -4.07
C VAL A 696 21.92 -2.39 -3.18
N LEU A 697 20.88 -2.99 -3.75
CA LEU A 697 20.00 -3.93 -3.07
C LEU A 697 20.25 -5.34 -3.62
N GLU A 698 20.13 -6.34 -2.77
CA GLU A 698 20.36 -7.75 -3.12
C GLU A 698 19.23 -8.70 -2.69
N GLY A 699 18.24 -8.24 -1.90
CA GLY A 699 17.08 -9.05 -1.52
C GLY A 699 16.27 -8.49 -0.36
N ARG A 700 15.41 -9.32 0.24
CA ARG A 700 14.78 -9.08 1.56
C ARG A 700 15.28 -10.15 2.53
N ALA A 701 15.63 -9.76 3.75
CA ALA A 701 16.04 -10.70 4.82
C ALA A 701 14.94 -11.67 5.29
N LYS A 702 13.74 -11.59 4.71
CA LYS A 702 12.62 -12.54 4.88
C LYS A 702 12.22 -13.27 3.58
N ASP A 703 12.73 -12.84 2.43
CA ASP A 703 12.62 -13.57 1.16
C ASP A 703 13.82 -14.51 0.97
N THR A 704 14.94 -14.30 1.70
CA THR A 704 16.10 -15.17 1.79
C THR A 704 15.69 -16.61 2.13
N ILE A 705 16.05 -17.56 1.26
CA ILE A 705 15.82 -18.99 1.46
C ILE A 705 16.97 -19.55 2.27
N VAL A 706 16.67 -20.16 3.43
CA VAL A 706 17.66 -20.91 4.22
C VAL A 706 17.57 -22.38 3.83
N LEU A 707 18.68 -22.93 3.31
CA LEU A 707 18.81 -24.35 3.04
C LEU A 707 19.18 -25.13 4.31
N THR A 708 18.88 -26.43 4.35
CA THR A 708 19.30 -27.35 5.43
C THR A 708 20.81 -27.52 5.56
N THR A 709 21.59 -27.00 4.61
CA THR A 709 23.05 -26.85 4.69
C THR A 709 23.49 -25.67 5.58
N GLY A 710 22.57 -24.78 5.97
CA GLY A 710 22.86 -23.50 6.61
C GLY A 710 23.19 -22.38 5.62
N GLU A 711 23.08 -22.64 4.31
CA GLU A 711 23.37 -21.65 3.27
C GLU A 711 22.16 -20.74 3.01
N ASN A 712 22.40 -19.43 3.06
CA ASN A 712 21.42 -18.39 2.77
C ASN A 712 21.46 -18.04 1.28
N VAL A 713 20.32 -18.20 0.60
CA VAL A 713 20.15 -17.95 -0.84
C VAL A 713 19.17 -16.80 -1.05
N GLU A 714 19.56 -15.79 -1.84
CA GLU A 714 18.62 -14.78 -2.32
C GLU A 714 17.94 -15.28 -3.61
N PRO A 715 16.63 -15.63 -3.59
CA PRO A 715 15.96 -16.21 -4.76
C PRO A 715 15.92 -15.25 -5.96
N ALA A 716 15.88 -13.93 -5.71
CA ALA A 716 15.71 -12.91 -6.74
C ALA A 716 16.84 -12.91 -7.80
N GLU A 717 18.10 -13.16 -7.42
CA GLU A 717 19.22 -13.22 -8.37
C GLU A 717 19.03 -14.35 -9.40
N ILE A 718 18.49 -15.48 -8.93
CA ILE A 718 18.28 -16.70 -9.71
C ILE A 718 17.00 -16.58 -10.55
N GLU A 719 15.96 -15.95 -10.01
CA GLU A 719 14.73 -15.58 -10.73
C GLU A 719 15.06 -14.62 -11.90
N GLU A 720 15.79 -13.52 -11.64
CA GLU A 720 16.26 -12.57 -12.68
C GLU A 720 17.25 -13.17 -13.70
N ALA A 721 17.90 -14.28 -13.36
CA ALA A 721 18.72 -15.04 -14.29
C ALA A 721 17.85 -15.87 -15.23
N ALA A 722 16.95 -16.69 -14.69
CA ALA A 722 16.06 -17.55 -15.48
C ALA A 722 15.08 -16.76 -16.38
N MET A 723 14.57 -15.61 -15.91
CA MET A 723 13.68 -14.70 -16.67
C MET A 723 14.29 -14.12 -17.96
N ARG A 724 15.55 -14.43 -18.28
CA ARG A 724 16.19 -14.08 -19.57
C ARG A 724 15.79 -15.01 -20.72
N SER A 725 15.26 -16.19 -20.41
CA SER A 725 14.69 -17.10 -21.40
C SER A 725 13.39 -16.53 -21.98
N SER A 726 13.25 -16.53 -23.31
CA SER A 726 11.96 -16.21 -23.94
C SER A 726 10.87 -17.26 -23.69
N LEU A 727 11.24 -18.44 -23.16
CA LEU A 727 10.34 -19.57 -22.89
C LEU A 727 9.80 -19.56 -21.45
N ILE A 728 10.36 -18.73 -20.57
CA ILE A 728 9.92 -18.57 -19.17
C ILE A 728 9.16 -17.26 -19.07
N GLN A 729 7.86 -17.32 -18.75
CA GLN A 729 7.01 -16.14 -18.58
C GLN A 729 7.11 -15.58 -17.16
N GLN A 730 7.14 -16.45 -16.15
CA GLN A 730 7.33 -16.12 -14.73
C GLN A 730 8.04 -17.29 -14.04
N ILE A 731 8.78 -17.00 -12.97
CA ILE A 731 9.43 -18.01 -12.13
C ILE A 731 9.37 -17.59 -10.65
N VAL A 732 9.24 -18.57 -9.76
CA VAL A 732 9.43 -18.41 -8.30
C VAL A 732 10.40 -19.49 -7.83
N VAL A 733 11.53 -19.08 -7.29
CA VAL A 733 12.51 -19.97 -6.66
C VAL A 733 12.05 -20.30 -5.24
N ILE A 734 12.20 -21.57 -4.88
CA ILE A 734 11.75 -22.17 -3.63
C ILE A 734 12.80 -23.17 -3.11
N GLY A 735 12.78 -23.45 -1.81
CA GLY A 735 13.74 -24.36 -1.19
C GLY A 735 13.90 -24.18 0.32
N GLN A 736 13.00 -23.46 0.99
CA GLN A 736 13.07 -23.24 2.42
C GLN A 736 13.06 -24.59 3.16
N ASP A 737 14.04 -24.76 4.05
CA ASP A 737 14.26 -26.00 4.81
C ASP A 737 14.45 -27.25 3.93
N GLN A 738 14.94 -27.08 2.69
CA GLN A 738 15.29 -28.18 1.77
C GLN A 738 16.81 -28.38 1.64
N ARG A 739 17.23 -29.48 1.00
CA ARG A 739 18.66 -29.77 0.70
C ARG A 739 19.19 -29.09 -0.56
N ARG A 740 18.31 -28.53 -1.39
CA ARG A 740 18.61 -27.88 -2.66
C ARG A 740 17.45 -26.96 -3.04
N LEU A 741 17.72 -26.01 -3.93
CA LEU A 741 16.69 -25.18 -4.56
C LEU A 741 15.88 -25.98 -5.57
N GLY A 742 14.69 -25.47 -5.85
CA GLY A 742 13.78 -25.82 -6.94
C GLY A 742 13.03 -24.57 -7.39
N ALA A 743 12.18 -24.68 -8.40
CA ALA A 743 11.39 -23.53 -8.86
C ALA A 743 10.01 -23.91 -9.40
N ILE A 744 9.10 -22.95 -9.34
CA ILE A 744 7.80 -22.99 -10.01
C ILE A 744 7.91 -22.10 -11.24
N VAL A 745 7.59 -22.65 -12.42
CA VAL A 745 7.84 -22.02 -13.73
C VAL A 745 6.52 -21.92 -14.50
N VAL A 746 6.16 -20.69 -14.89
CA VAL A 746 5.09 -20.42 -15.86
C VAL A 746 5.74 -20.36 -17.25
N PRO A 747 5.36 -21.20 -18.21
CA PRO A 747 5.93 -21.19 -19.55
C PRO A 747 5.28 -20.13 -20.44
N ASN A 748 6.08 -19.47 -21.28
CA ASN A 748 5.57 -18.61 -22.34
C ASN A 748 5.00 -19.46 -23.48
N LYS A 749 3.69 -19.71 -23.43
CA LYS A 749 3.01 -20.71 -24.28
C LYS A 749 3.17 -20.42 -25.78
N ASP A 750 3.09 -19.16 -26.20
CA ASP A 750 3.32 -18.75 -27.59
C ASP A 750 4.68 -19.23 -28.12
N GLU A 751 5.75 -18.89 -27.41
CA GLU A 751 7.12 -19.15 -27.86
C GLU A 751 7.44 -20.66 -27.74
N VAL A 752 6.97 -21.33 -26.68
CA VAL A 752 7.10 -22.80 -26.53
C VAL A 752 6.41 -23.52 -27.68
N ILE A 753 5.14 -23.19 -27.98
CA ILE A 753 4.39 -23.78 -29.10
C ILE A 753 5.12 -23.53 -30.42
N SER A 754 5.65 -22.32 -30.64
CA SER A 754 6.37 -22.00 -31.88
C SER A 754 7.61 -22.89 -32.11
N ILE A 755 8.37 -23.21 -31.07
CA ILE A 755 9.55 -24.10 -31.18
C ILE A 755 9.14 -25.53 -31.53
N PHE A 756 8.07 -26.06 -30.93
CA PHE A 756 7.59 -27.41 -31.25
C PHE A 756 7.01 -27.48 -32.67
N LEU A 757 6.34 -26.42 -33.14
CA LEU A 757 5.88 -26.29 -34.53
C LEU A 757 7.05 -26.20 -35.53
N GLU A 758 8.08 -25.38 -35.26
CA GLU A 758 9.28 -25.29 -36.12
C GLU A 758 10.02 -26.63 -36.22
N LYS A 759 10.14 -27.37 -35.11
CA LYS A 759 10.76 -28.70 -35.05
C LYS A 759 9.89 -29.82 -35.62
N LYS A 760 8.60 -29.57 -35.89
CA LYS A 760 7.57 -30.58 -36.20
C LYS A 760 7.47 -31.68 -35.14
N GLU A 761 7.68 -31.32 -33.88
CA GLU A 761 7.60 -32.25 -32.75
C GLU A 761 6.25 -32.16 -32.04
N GLU A 762 5.72 -33.30 -31.62
CA GLU A 762 4.57 -33.36 -30.73
C GLU A 762 4.89 -32.72 -29.36
N LEU A 763 3.98 -31.86 -28.89
CA LEU A 763 4.06 -31.10 -27.65
C LEU A 763 3.55 -31.95 -26.47
N THR A 764 4.47 -32.56 -25.71
CA THR A 764 4.13 -33.34 -24.50
C THR A 764 4.71 -32.71 -23.24
N ASN A 765 4.04 -32.89 -22.10
CA ASN A 765 4.43 -32.27 -20.83
C ASN A 765 5.86 -32.64 -20.41
N GLU A 766 6.31 -33.86 -20.68
CA GLU A 766 7.69 -34.30 -20.41
C GLU A 766 8.73 -33.54 -21.25
N LYS A 767 8.44 -33.29 -22.54
CA LYS A 767 9.33 -32.52 -23.41
C LYS A 767 9.36 -31.04 -23.02
N VAL A 768 8.21 -30.46 -22.67
CA VAL A 768 8.13 -29.08 -22.16
C VAL A 768 8.91 -28.94 -20.85
N LEU A 769 8.71 -29.87 -19.90
CA LEU A 769 9.46 -29.93 -18.65
C LEU A 769 10.97 -30.06 -18.91
N LYS A 770 11.39 -30.91 -19.84
CA LYS A 770 12.81 -31.07 -20.21
C LYS A 770 13.40 -29.79 -20.80
N LEU A 771 12.72 -29.18 -21.78
CA LEU A 771 13.13 -27.92 -22.41
C LEU A 771 13.29 -26.79 -21.39
N LEU A 772 12.32 -26.66 -20.46
CA LEU A 772 12.38 -25.64 -19.40
C LEU A 772 13.48 -25.94 -18.37
N ASN A 773 13.77 -27.20 -18.05
CA ASN A 773 14.93 -27.56 -17.22
C ASN A 773 16.26 -27.18 -17.90
N GLU A 774 16.37 -27.40 -19.21
CA GLU A 774 17.57 -27.07 -20.00
C GLU A 774 17.76 -25.54 -20.09
N GLU A 775 16.70 -24.77 -20.32
CA GLU A 775 16.72 -23.30 -20.25
C GLU A 775 17.08 -22.78 -18.86
N VAL A 776 16.37 -23.23 -17.80
CA VAL A 776 16.63 -22.81 -16.42
C VAL A 776 18.10 -23.02 -16.05
N ARG A 777 18.66 -24.19 -16.33
CA ARG A 777 20.08 -24.48 -16.08
C ARG A 777 21.00 -23.60 -16.94
N THR A 778 20.70 -23.41 -18.21
CA THR A 778 21.52 -22.58 -19.11
C THR A 778 21.62 -21.13 -18.62
N TRP A 779 20.50 -20.55 -18.19
CA TRP A 779 20.46 -19.15 -17.74
C TRP A 779 20.94 -18.95 -16.30
N THR A 780 20.76 -19.94 -15.41
CA THR A 780 21.22 -19.89 -14.01
C THR A 780 22.63 -20.43 -13.80
N ALA A 781 23.31 -20.98 -14.83
CA ALA A 781 24.68 -21.52 -14.74
C ALA A 781 25.75 -20.55 -14.21
N GLY A 782 25.49 -19.23 -14.23
CA GLY A 782 26.36 -18.20 -13.66
C GLY A 782 26.04 -17.79 -12.21
N CYS A 783 24.96 -18.31 -11.62
CA CYS A 783 24.54 -18.02 -10.25
C CYS A 783 25.26 -18.94 -9.25
N ALA A 784 25.44 -18.44 -8.01
CA ALA A 784 26.13 -19.19 -6.95
C ALA A 784 25.44 -20.52 -6.59
N PHE A 785 24.11 -20.61 -6.76
CA PHE A 785 23.31 -21.81 -6.51
C PHE A 785 22.54 -22.21 -7.77
N GLN A 786 22.35 -23.52 -7.95
CA GLN A 786 21.66 -24.10 -9.10
C GLN A 786 20.27 -24.62 -8.70
N ILE A 787 19.30 -24.48 -9.62
CA ILE A 787 17.95 -25.02 -9.44
C ILE A 787 17.97 -26.54 -9.71
N GLY A 788 17.45 -27.33 -8.77
CA GLY A 788 17.38 -28.79 -8.85
C GLY A 788 16.20 -29.27 -9.71
N PRO A 789 15.01 -29.50 -9.11
CA PRO A 789 13.78 -29.81 -9.82
C PRO A 789 12.98 -28.53 -10.14
N ILE A 790 12.08 -28.61 -11.13
CA ILE A 790 11.10 -27.55 -11.39
C ILE A 790 9.67 -28.12 -11.48
N LEU A 791 8.71 -27.34 -11.03
CA LEU A 791 7.27 -27.53 -11.19
C LEU A 791 6.79 -26.58 -12.29
N VAL A 792 6.30 -27.12 -13.41
CA VAL A 792 5.69 -26.30 -14.47
C VAL A 792 4.22 -26.10 -14.15
N VAL A 793 3.73 -24.86 -14.24
CA VAL A 793 2.32 -24.51 -13.99
C VAL A 793 1.73 -23.74 -15.15
N ASP A 794 0.48 -24.06 -15.52
CA ASP A 794 -0.19 -23.53 -16.71
C ASP A 794 -0.85 -22.15 -16.51
N GLU A 795 -1.09 -21.73 -15.27
CA GLU A 795 -1.74 -20.46 -14.95
C GLU A 795 -0.67 -19.41 -14.59
N PRO A 796 -0.67 -18.22 -15.22
CA PRO A 796 0.21 -17.14 -14.82
C PRO A 796 -0.22 -16.57 -13.47
N PHE A 797 0.76 -16.14 -12.67
CA PHE A 797 0.51 -15.32 -11.49
C PHE A 797 -0.03 -13.97 -11.96
N THR A 798 -1.09 -13.47 -11.34
CA THR A 798 -1.71 -12.17 -11.68
C THR A 798 -2.14 -11.43 -10.41
N VAL A 799 -2.57 -10.18 -10.56
CA VAL A 799 -3.23 -9.43 -9.48
C VAL A 799 -4.61 -10.04 -9.18
N ASP A 800 -5.32 -10.47 -10.23
CA ASP A 800 -6.73 -10.89 -10.13
C ASP A 800 -6.89 -12.29 -9.49
N ASN A 801 -5.91 -13.21 -9.67
CA ASN A 801 -5.81 -14.44 -8.86
C ASN A 801 -5.07 -14.25 -7.52
N GLY A 802 -4.71 -13.00 -7.17
CA GLY A 802 -4.13 -12.64 -5.87
C GLY A 802 -2.69 -13.11 -5.63
N LEU A 803 -2.03 -13.73 -6.62
CA LEU A 803 -0.65 -14.22 -6.56
C LEU A 803 0.40 -13.14 -6.83
N MET A 804 0.00 -11.96 -7.31
CA MET A 804 0.83 -10.75 -7.39
C MET A 804 0.24 -9.64 -6.53
N THR A 805 1.10 -8.73 -6.06
CA THR A 805 0.68 -7.43 -5.56
C THR A 805 0.19 -6.55 -6.71
N PRO A 806 -0.64 -5.51 -6.47
CA PRO A 806 -1.04 -4.60 -7.55
C PRO A 806 0.11 -3.73 -8.13
N THR A 807 1.27 -3.68 -7.46
CA THR A 807 2.56 -3.23 -8.04
C THR A 807 3.28 -4.29 -8.90
N MET A 808 2.60 -5.39 -9.24
CA MET A 808 3.12 -6.50 -10.03
C MET A 808 4.36 -7.23 -9.46
N LYS A 809 4.56 -7.26 -8.12
CA LYS A 809 5.53 -8.18 -7.49
C LYS A 809 4.83 -9.50 -7.13
N VAL A 810 5.44 -10.63 -7.49
CA VAL A 810 4.92 -11.98 -7.13
C VAL A 810 4.97 -12.21 -5.61
N ARG A 811 3.91 -12.80 -5.08
CA ARG A 811 3.73 -13.11 -3.65
C ARG A 811 4.15 -14.55 -3.36
N ARG A 812 5.44 -14.74 -3.08
CA ARG A 812 6.04 -16.06 -2.83
C ARG A 812 5.30 -16.84 -1.73
N ASP A 813 4.83 -16.18 -0.68
CA ASP A 813 3.98 -16.78 0.37
C ASP A 813 2.71 -17.43 -0.18
N LYS A 814 2.00 -16.74 -1.10
CA LYS A 814 0.76 -17.24 -1.70
C LYS A 814 1.01 -18.29 -2.77
N VAL A 815 2.03 -18.11 -3.60
CA VAL A 815 2.40 -19.12 -4.62
C VAL A 815 2.84 -20.43 -3.94
N THR A 816 3.70 -20.36 -2.92
CA THR A 816 4.13 -21.57 -2.17
C THR A 816 2.97 -22.23 -1.41
N ALA A 817 2.01 -21.45 -0.89
CA ALA A 817 0.80 -22.01 -0.27
C ALA A 817 -0.15 -22.69 -1.28
N GLN A 818 -0.37 -22.08 -2.45
CA GLN A 818 -1.27 -22.62 -3.50
C GLN A 818 -0.75 -23.92 -4.11
N TYR A 819 0.58 -24.06 -4.26
CA TYR A 819 1.20 -25.25 -4.86
C TYR A 819 1.87 -26.18 -3.82
N SER A 820 1.48 -26.10 -2.55
CA SER A 820 2.12 -26.79 -1.42
C SER A 820 2.25 -28.31 -1.62
N ASP A 821 1.22 -28.98 -2.11
CA ASP A 821 1.21 -30.42 -2.33
C ASP A 821 2.12 -30.84 -3.50
N GLN A 822 2.10 -30.05 -4.59
CA GLN A 822 2.95 -30.25 -5.76
C GLN A 822 4.43 -30.03 -5.40
N ILE A 823 4.74 -28.98 -4.63
CA ILE A 823 6.08 -28.70 -4.08
C ILE A 823 6.53 -29.86 -3.19
N THR A 824 5.66 -30.33 -2.28
CA THR A 824 5.95 -31.45 -1.38
C THR A 824 6.20 -32.75 -2.15
N ASN A 825 5.58 -32.95 -3.30
CA ASN A 825 5.86 -34.09 -4.19
C ASN A 825 7.10 -33.89 -5.07
N MET A 826 7.48 -32.65 -5.39
CA MET A 826 8.68 -32.30 -6.16
C MET A 826 10.00 -32.51 -5.37
N TYR A 827 9.93 -32.53 -4.04
CA TYR A 827 11.07 -32.76 -3.14
C TYR A 827 11.18 -34.20 -2.58
N LYS A 828 10.29 -35.11 -2.98
CA LYS A 828 10.38 -36.56 -2.70
C LYS A 828 11.28 -37.27 -3.72
#